data_AF-A0A4P7Z735-F1
#
_entry.id   AF-A0A4P7Z735-F1
#
_cell.length_a   1.000
_cell.length_b   1.000
_cell.length_c   1.000
_cell.angle_alpha   90.00
_cell.angle_beta   90.00
_cell.angle_gamma   90.00
#
_symmetry.space_group_name_H-M   'P 1'
#
loop_
_entity.id
_entity.type
_entity.pdbx_description
1 polymer ?
#
loop_
_entity_poly.entity_id
_entity_poly.type
_entity_poly.pdbx_seq_one_letter_code
_entity_poly.pdbx_strand_id
1 'polypeptide(L)'
;MATLIITEKSSQAKDLRAALGDRYGRILPAEGHLLRLAEPDEVDPAWKRWSPTLLKPDGLFPTRPDQGGNKAAKLQAITAALRACDEVILATDCDREGQLIGQEILEHVGYRGKVRRALFTAQDPKTLRDAFAALKPNDSMRPLYEAAVARQQADQIYNLSLTRTATKTLLAPGARGVIGIGRVKTPTLAIVCLRELEIRNFKPEDYFEIVATATVAEGSFLMRHAPAPKDRIKDRAAAEAIARAADNHRGPLTVTVEEKRQAPPKLYDLPSLQKTCGQRWGWTADRTLAVAQELYDGEGKKLITYPRAEARYLSENQIADAPAIVGALTRLRGFAHLDIARPVIRKGKSGHFCDKALEGVSHHAVIPNVNVLDDLESRLVRLTDDEKRLFALICRSYLAAVMPDYEYRQTSVTMPVPVPSAGGGKPVTFRAVGRIPLKLGWKAAFGSAESDDRFGGKPEEEAEQTLPPLTDGELATLSDPKVEAKRTQAPPRYNEGTLVDAMQNAWRFVEDPALRDRLKEAKGIGTPATRAEVIKGLRKQNLLGADGKWLVPTPAGLHLFETLRAAAPTLVDPGTTALWEMKLDEVVTGRADFRHVIDAIASEADRLIGALIGQRGATLDLGLPAVKVRFARRGAAGRSTTTRGGAAVSGDVAKPARRRTRKVAAPAEGDAAAPKPRRTRKTKGASSAPPAAAAAESAPAEASPIPESRRRREPTERMVAFARSLADRKGIALPDPCLRDFDQCRSFLDQHAR
;
A
#
# COMPACT_ATOMS: atom_id res chain seq x y z
N MET A 1 -13.81 -21.78 38.88
CA MET A 1 -13.46 -22.24 37.51
C MET A 1 -12.18 -21.56 37.12
N ALA A 2 -11.17 -22.35 36.73
CA ALA A 2 -9.93 -21.80 36.21
C ALA A 2 -10.12 -21.43 34.74
N THR A 3 -9.81 -20.19 34.37
CA THR A 3 -9.96 -19.67 33.00
C THR A 3 -8.59 -19.35 32.41
N LEU A 4 -8.38 -19.76 31.15
CA LEU A 4 -7.20 -19.42 30.36
C LEU A 4 -7.59 -18.48 29.20
N ILE A 5 -6.82 -17.41 29.02
CA ILE A 5 -6.96 -16.48 27.90
C ILE A 5 -5.77 -16.71 26.96
N ILE A 6 -6.05 -17.04 25.70
CA ILE A 6 -5.04 -17.21 24.65
C ILE A 6 -5.06 -15.99 23.73
N THR A 7 -3.93 -15.31 23.62
CA THR A 7 -3.75 -14.17 22.70
C THR A 7 -2.83 -14.54 21.55
N GLU A 8 -2.92 -13.82 20.44
CA GLU A 8 -2.03 -14.08 19.31
C GLU A 8 -0.62 -13.53 19.58
N LYS A 9 -0.52 -12.37 20.23
CA LYS A 9 0.74 -11.63 20.39
C LYS A 9 1.06 -11.35 21.86
N SER A 10 2.35 -11.22 22.17
CA SER A 10 2.82 -10.83 23.51
C SER A 10 2.45 -9.39 23.88
N SER A 11 2.36 -8.48 22.90
CA SER A 11 1.83 -7.13 23.08
C SER A 11 0.36 -7.15 23.51
N GLN A 12 -0.49 -7.90 22.80
CA GLN A 12 -1.89 -8.11 23.18
C GLN A 12 -2.05 -8.65 24.60
N ALA A 13 -1.23 -9.65 24.97
CA ALA A 13 -1.24 -10.18 26.33
C ALA A 13 -0.88 -9.11 27.37
N LYS A 14 0.03 -8.19 27.05
CA LYS A 14 0.39 -7.08 27.94
C LYS A 14 -0.77 -6.08 28.06
N ASP A 15 -1.39 -5.71 26.94
CA ASP A 15 -2.47 -4.71 26.92
C ASP A 15 -3.72 -5.24 27.62
N LEU A 16 -4.03 -6.53 27.45
CA LEU A 16 -5.09 -7.21 28.20
C LEU A 16 -4.80 -7.25 29.71
N ARG A 17 -3.57 -7.56 30.13
CA ARG A 17 -3.20 -7.50 31.57
C ARG A 17 -3.36 -6.09 32.12
N ALA A 18 -2.97 -5.06 31.37
CA ALA A 18 -3.12 -3.67 31.80
C ALA A 18 -4.59 -3.24 31.89
N ALA A 19 -5.45 -3.67 30.95
CA ALA A 19 -6.85 -3.29 30.91
C ALA A 19 -7.73 -4.10 31.89
N LEU A 20 -7.43 -5.39 32.06
CA LEU A 20 -8.29 -6.35 32.75
C LEU A 20 -7.72 -6.83 34.09
N GLY A 21 -6.41 -6.71 34.34
CA GLY A 21 -5.76 -7.41 35.44
C GLY A 21 -5.95 -8.92 35.34
N ASP A 22 -6.12 -9.59 36.47
CA ASP A 22 -6.33 -11.05 36.55
C ASP A 22 -7.83 -11.45 36.56
N ARG A 23 -8.74 -10.49 36.32
CA ARG A 23 -10.21 -10.66 36.48
C ARG A 23 -10.80 -11.84 35.71
N TYR A 24 -10.23 -12.17 34.55
CA TYR A 24 -10.74 -13.18 33.63
C TYR A 24 -9.87 -14.43 33.55
N GLY A 25 -8.82 -14.54 34.37
CA GLY A 25 -7.93 -15.69 34.41
C GLY A 25 -6.54 -15.46 33.80
N ARG A 26 -5.79 -16.55 33.65
CA ARG A 26 -4.38 -16.52 33.23
C ARG A 26 -4.27 -16.13 31.76
N ILE A 27 -3.39 -15.19 31.40
CA ILE A 27 -3.17 -14.76 30.01
C ILE A 27 -1.87 -15.35 29.46
N LEU A 28 -1.93 -16.09 28.35
CA LEU A 28 -0.77 -16.66 27.64
C LEU A 28 -0.79 -16.29 26.14
N PRO A 29 0.30 -15.72 25.59
CA PRO A 29 0.40 -15.44 24.16
C PRO A 29 0.96 -16.64 23.36
N ALA A 30 0.34 -16.93 22.22
CA ALA A 30 0.79 -17.94 21.26
C ALA A 30 1.99 -17.47 20.41
N GLU A 31 2.12 -16.16 20.14
CA GLU A 31 3.13 -15.59 19.24
C GLU A 31 3.01 -16.12 17.79
N GLY A 32 1.77 -16.14 17.29
CA GLY A 32 1.43 -16.69 15.97
C GLY A 32 1.16 -18.20 16.00
N HIS A 33 1.37 -18.88 14.88
CA HIS A 33 1.18 -20.32 14.76
C HIS A 33 2.20 -21.12 15.56
N LEU A 34 1.70 -21.95 16.49
CA LEU A 34 2.47 -22.93 17.25
C LEU A 34 2.48 -24.33 16.63
N LEU A 35 1.61 -24.52 15.65
CA LEU A 35 1.43 -25.76 14.92
C LEU A 35 1.76 -25.51 13.44
N ARG A 36 2.11 -26.58 12.76
CA ARG A 36 2.21 -26.66 11.31
C ARG A 36 1.40 -27.86 10.83
N LEU A 37 1.05 -27.90 9.56
CA LEU A 37 0.61 -29.16 8.97
C LEU A 37 1.78 -30.13 8.88
N ALA A 38 1.47 -31.42 8.97
CA ALA A 38 2.42 -32.48 8.67
C ALA A 38 2.91 -32.35 7.23
N GLU A 39 4.20 -32.56 7.02
CA GLU A 39 4.81 -32.65 5.70
C GLU A 39 4.30 -33.90 4.98
N PRO A 40 4.31 -33.93 3.64
CA PRO A 40 3.84 -35.08 2.89
C PRO A 40 4.44 -36.42 3.34
N ASP A 41 5.74 -36.48 3.60
CA ASP A 41 6.42 -37.71 4.02
C ASP A 41 6.15 -38.13 5.48
N GLU A 42 5.63 -37.23 6.31
CA GLU A 42 5.13 -37.56 7.66
C GLU A 42 3.72 -38.17 7.62
N VAL A 43 3.00 -38.02 6.49
CA VAL A 43 1.66 -38.57 6.28
C VAL A 43 1.73 -39.87 5.49
N ASP A 44 2.48 -39.88 4.38
CA ASP A 44 2.72 -41.05 3.56
C ASP A 44 4.23 -41.16 3.27
N PRO A 45 4.93 -42.18 3.80
CA PRO A 45 6.35 -42.40 3.53
C PRO A 45 6.72 -42.47 2.04
N ALA A 46 5.79 -42.88 1.16
CA ALA A 46 6.01 -42.90 -0.29
C ALA A 46 6.23 -41.49 -0.86
N TRP A 47 5.65 -40.46 -0.24
CA TRP A 47 5.81 -39.06 -0.64
C TRP A 47 7.17 -38.46 -0.25
N LYS A 48 8.05 -39.22 0.42
CA LYS A 48 9.45 -38.80 0.63
C LYS A 48 10.20 -38.61 -0.69
N ARG A 49 9.92 -39.47 -1.68
CA ARG A 49 10.46 -39.32 -3.04
C ARG A 49 9.57 -38.37 -3.83
N TRP A 50 10.12 -37.24 -4.27
CA TRP A 50 9.38 -36.29 -5.08
C TRP A 50 9.02 -36.87 -6.45
N SER A 51 7.74 -36.84 -6.79
CA SER A 51 7.17 -37.24 -8.08
C SER A 51 6.11 -36.23 -8.53
N PRO A 52 5.77 -36.20 -9.83
CA PRO A 52 4.63 -35.46 -10.37
C PRO A 52 3.28 -36.08 -9.97
N THR A 53 2.92 -36.00 -8.68
CA THR A 53 1.69 -36.59 -8.14
C THR A 53 0.95 -35.60 -7.25
N LEU A 54 -0.36 -35.77 -7.15
CA LEU A 54 -1.19 -35.06 -6.19
C LEU A 54 -0.84 -35.52 -4.76
N LEU A 55 -0.52 -34.57 -3.88
CA LEU A 55 -0.20 -34.80 -2.46
C LEU A 55 -1.44 -34.48 -1.60
N LYS A 56 -2.46 -35.31 -1.73
CA LYS A 56 -3.71 -35.17 -0.99
C LYS A 56 -3.95 -36.44 -0.14
N PRO A 57 -4.01 -36.35 1.19
CA PRO A 57 -4.41 -37.48 2.01
C PRO A 57 -5.92 -37.75 1.90
N ASP A 58 -6.34 -38.95 2.30
CA ASP A 58 -7.77 -39.32 2.33
C ASP A 58 -8.60 -38.39 3.24
N GLY A 59 -7.97 -37.84 4.29
CA GLY A 59 -8.53 -36.82 5.17
C GLY A 59 -7.86 -35.45 5.03
N LEU A 60 -7.71 -34.76 6.15
CA LEU A 60 -6.92 -33.54 6.24
C LEU A 60 -5.47 -33.89 6.60
N PHE A 61 -4.51 -33.06 6.19
CA PHE A 61 -3.19 -33.09 6.78
C PHE A 61 -3.30 -32.86 8.29
N PRO A 62 -2.73 -33.75 9.13
CA PRO A 62 -2.78 -33.59 10.57
C PRO A 62 -1.82 -32.47 11.00
N THR A 63 -2.09 -31.87 12.16
CA THR A 63 -1.21 -30.86 12.74
C THR A 63 -0.04 -31.51 13.48
N ARG A 64 1.10 -30.79 13.51
CA ARG A 64 2.34 -31.15 14.20
C ARG A 64 2.86 -29.91 14.95
N PRO A 65 3.46 -30.07 16.13
CA PRO A 65 4.14 -28.98 16.81
C PRO A 65 5.25 -28.37 15.95
N ASP A 66 5.22 -27.06 15.78
CA ASP A 66 6.32 -26.33 15.14
C ASP A 66 7.50 -26.20 16.11
N GLN A 67 8.68 -26.64 15.66
CA GLN A 67 9.92 -26.64 16.44
C GLN A 67 10.74 -25.36 16.26
N GLY A 68 10.26 -24.40 15.47
CA GLY A 68 10.94 -23.13 15.23
C GLY A 68 10.96 -22.23 16.46
N GLY A 69 12.15 -21.75 16.84
CA GLY A 69 12.30 -20.73 17.89
C GLY A 69 11.79 -21.18 19.27
N ASN A 70 10.96 -20.36 19.92
CA ASN A 70 10.39 -20.63 21.25
C ASN A 70 9.01 -21.32 21.20
N LYS A 71 8.53 -21.72 20.01
CA LYS A 71 7.16 -22.22 19.81
C LYS A 71 6.85 -23.48 20.61
N ALA A 72 7.77 -24.45 20.66
CA ALA A 72 7.58 -25.68 21.43
C ALA A 72 7.35 -25.40 22.92
N ALA A 73 8.13 -24.49 23.52
CA ALA A 73 7.98 -24.10 24.91
C ALA A 73 6.65 -23.37 25.17
N LYS A 74 6.20 -22.52 24.23
CA LYS A 74 4.91 -21.83 24.31
C LYS A 74 3.74 -22.82 24.22
N LEU A 75 3.80 -23.77 23.28
CA LEU A 75 2.79 -24.82 23.14
C LEU A 75 2.72 -25.67 24.40
N GLN A 76 3.86 -26.02 25.00
CA GLN A 76 3.92 -26.76 26.26
C GLN A 76 3.30 -25.96 27.41
N ALA A 77 3.59 -24.66 27.52
CA ALA A 77 3.04 -23.80 28.55
C ALA A 77 1.51 -23.65 28.43
N ILE A 78 1.00 -23.48 27.21
CA ILE A 78 -0.45 -23.42 26.93
C ILE A 78 -1.09 -24.77 27.21
N THR A 79 -0.50 -25.88 26.74
CA THR A 79 -0.98 -27.25 26.98
C THR A 79 -1.07 -27.56 28.48
N ALA A 80 -0.07 -27.18 29.27
CA ALA A 80 -0.08 -27.36 30.71
C ALA A 80 -1.22 -26.55 31.38
N ALA A 81 -1.46 -25.32 30.91
CA ALA A 81 -2.55 -24.49 31.41
C ALA A 81 -3.93 -25.05 31.00
N LEU A 82 -4.07 -25.57 29.78
CA LEU A 82 -5.31 -26.17 29.26
C LEU A 82 -5.75 -27.40 30.07
N ARG A 83 -4.82 -28.17 30.62
CA ARG A 83 -5.12 -29.32 31.48
C ARG A 83 -5.72 -28.93 32.84
N ALA A 84 -5.51 -27.69 33.27
CA ALA A 84 -5.92 -27.20 34.57
C ALA A 84 -7.05 -26.16 34.51
N CYS A 85 -7.62 -25.88 33.33
CA CYS A 85 -8.68 -24.90 33.14
C CYS A 85 -9.99 -25.54 32.67
N ASP A 86 -11.11 -24.96 33.13
CA ASP A 86 -12.48 -25.38 32.76
C ASP A 86 -13.02 -24.55 31.58
N GLU A 87 -12.47 -23.35 31.38
CA GLU A 87 -12.87 -22.40 30.36
C GLU A 87 -11.67 -21.77 29.65
N VAL A 88 -11.78 -21.60 28.33
CA VAL A 88 -10.84 -20.85 27.50
C VAL A 88 -11.53 -19.64 26.89
N ILE A 89 -10.85 -18.50 26.89
CA ILE A 89 -11.22 -17.31 26.13
C ILE A 89 -10.18 -17.11 25.03
N LEU A 90 -10.60 -17.24 23.77
CA LEU A 90 -9.78 -16.90 22.61
C LEU A 90 -9.83 -15.39 22.37
N ALA A 91 -8.69 -14.73 22.52
CA ALA A 91 -8.47 -13.29 22.33
C ALA A 91 -7.39 -13.02 21.27
N THR A 92 -7.35 -13.85 20.22
CA THR A 92 -6.57 -13.67 18.99
C THR A 92 -7.24 -12.66 18.04
N ASP A 93 -6.57 -12.24 16.97
CA ASP A 93 -7.10 -11.26 16.00
C ASP A 93 -8.48 -11.69 15.43
N CYS A 94 -9.37 -10.74 15.14
CA CYS A 94 -10.77 -11.00 14.78
C CYS A 94 -10.98 -11.44 13.31
N ASP A 95 -10.00 -12.10 12.71
CA ASP A 95 -10.01 -12.57 11.33
C ASP A 95 -9.90 -14.11 11.24
N ARG A 96 -9.89 -14.65 10.01
CA ARG A 96 -9.74 -16.10 9.75
C ARG A 96 -8.48 -16.67 10.38
N GLU A 97 -7.37 -15.93 10.33
CA GLU A 97 -6.08 -16.41 10.80
C GLU A 97 -6.02 -16.45 12.33
N GLY A 98 -6.48 -15.39 12.99
CA GLY A 98 -6.57 -15.34 14.43
C GLY A 98 -7.50 -16.43 14.97
N GLN A 99 -8.62 -16.70 14.30
CA GLN A 99 -9.51 -17.81 14.68
C GLN A 99 -8.80 -19.17 14.55
N LEU A 100 -8.06 -19.40 13.46
CA LEU A 100 -7.25 -20.62 13.25
C LEU A 100 -6.21 -20.80 14.37
N ILE A 101 -5.39 -19.78 14.64
CA ILE A 101 -4.30 -19.84 15.64
C ILE A 101 -4.81 -20.29 17.00
N GLY A 102 -5.91 -19.70 17.47
CA GLY A 102 -6.47 -20.02 18.78
C GLY A 102 -7.12 -21.41 18.82
N GLN A 103 -7.94 -21.72 17.82
CA GLN A 103 -8.76 -22.93 17.82
C GLN A 103 -7.97 -24.19 17.47
N GLU A 104 -6.99 -24.11 16.57
CA GLU A 104 -6.15 -25.25 16.17
C GLU A 104 -5.35 -25.81 17.36
N ILE A 105 -4.90 -24.95 18.28
CA ILE A 105 -4.25 -25.37 19.53
C ILE A 105 -5.20 -26.21 20.39
N LEU A 106 -6.46 -25.77 20.53
CA LEU A 106 -7.45 -26.47 21.34
C LEU A 106 -7.80 -27.84 20.73
N GLU A 107 -7.93 -27.90 19.40
CA GLU A 107 -8.19 -29.15 18.68
C GLU A 107 -7.02 -30.11 18.75
N HIS A 108 -5.79 -29.63 18.60
CA HIS A 108 -4.57 -30.44 18.70
C HIS A 108 -4.38 -31.06 20.09
N VAL A 109 -4.68 -30.31 21.15
CA VAL A 109 -4.60 -30.79 22.54
C VAL A 109 -5.82 -31.64 22.92
N GLY A 110 -6.89 -31.60 22.13
CA GLY A 110 -8.14 -32.30 22.41
C GLY A 110 -8.93 -31.69 23.56
N TYR A 111 -8.86 -30.37 23.74
CA TYR A 111 -9.62 -29.67 24.78
C TYR A 111 -11.14 -29.84 24.58
N ARG A 112 -11.89 -30.02 25.68
CA ARG A 112 -13.34 -30.27 25.69
C ARG A 112 -14.12 -29.36 26.63
N GLY A 113 -13.44 -28.44 27.32
CA GLY A 113 -14.10 -27.48 28.20
C GLY A 113 -14.79 -26.36 27.43
N LYS A 114 -15.34 -25.39 28.17
CA LYS A 114 -16.07 -24.26 27.57
C LYS A 114 -15.11 -23.33 26.82
N VAL A 115 -15.51 -22.85 25.63
CA VAL A 115 -14.72 -21.89 24.85
C VAL A 115 -15.56 -20.67 24.51
N ARG A 116 -15.03 -19.49 24.84
CA ARG A 116 -15.58 -18.18 24.48
C ARG A 116 -14.62 -17.41 23.59
N ARG A 117 -15.15 -16.44 22.85
CA ARG A 117 -14.41 -15.56 21.94
C ARG A 117 -14.54 -14.11 22.40
N ALA A 118 -13.40 -13.44 22.56
CA ALA A 118 -13.31 -11.98 22.66
C ALA A 118 -13.06 -11.39 21.28
N LEU A 119 -13.93 -10.48 20.83
CA LEU A 119 -13.79 -9.80 19.54
C LEU A 119 -13.53 -8.31 19.78
N PHE A 120 -12.39 -7.83 19.29
CA PHE A 120 -12.01 -6.42 19.38
C PHE A 120 -11.18 -6.03 18.15
N THR A 121 -11.37 -4.79 17.68
CA THR A 121 -10.65 -4.19 16.54
C THR A 121 -9.60 -3.17 16.98
N ALA A 122 -9.58 -2.83 18.27
CA ALA A 122 -8.60 -1.96 18.90
C ALA A 122 -8.18 -2.52 20.26
N GLN A 123 -6.95 -2.18 20.69
CA GLN A 123 -6.34 -2.69 21.92
C GLN A 123 -6.29 -1.62 23.03
N ASP A 124 -7.07 -0.54 22.90
CA ASP A 124 -7.20 0.43 23.97
C ASP A 124 -8.00 -0.17 25.15
N PRO A 125 -7.78 0.32 26.39
CA PRO A 125 -8.39 -0.28 27.57
C PRO A 125 -9.91 -0.30 27.57
N LYS A 126 -10.58 0.66 26.90
CA LYS A 126 -12.04 0.70 26.83
C LYS A 126 -12.54 -0.41 25.91
N THR A 127 -12.04 -0.49 24.68
CA THR A 127 -12.42 -1.52 23.72
C THR A 127 -12.16 -2.94 24.26
N LEU A 128 -11.04 -3.16 24.95
CA LEU A 128 -10.73 -4.46 25.56
C LEU A 128 -11.71 -4.80 26.69
N ARG A 129 -12.09 -3.84 27.54
CA ARG A 129 -13.09 -4.07 28.59
C ARG A 129 -14.47 -4.37 28.01
N ASP A 130 -14.89 -3.63 26.99
CA ASP A 130 -16.18 -3.82 26.32
C ASP A 130 -16.25 -5.20 25.64
N ALA A 131 -15.17 -5.63 24.98
CA ALA A 131 -15.08 -6.95 24.34
C ALA A 131 -15.17 -8.11 25.35
N PHE A 132 -14.56 -7.95 26.53
CA PHE A 132 -14.61 -8.97 27.59
C PHE A 132 -15.93 -8.95 28.37
N ALA A 133 -16.65 -7.81 28.41
CA ALA A 133 -18.01 -7.76 28.90
C ALA A 133 -19.00 -8.45 27.95
N ALA A 134 -18.72 -8.46 26.63
CA ALA A 134 -19.56 -9.01 25.58
C ALA A 134 -19.01 -10.30 24.94
N LEU A 135 -18.43 -11.19 25.73
CA LEU A 135 -17.86 -12.47 25.24
C LEU A 135 -18.91 -13.33 24.54
N LYS A 136 -18.55 -13.87 23.37
CA LYS A 136 -19.43 -14.73 22.57
C LYS A 136 -19.08 -16.21 22.75
N PRO A 137 -20.02 -17.15 22.56
CA PRO A 137 -19.69 -18.56 22.38
C PRO A 137 -18.76 -18.75 21.18
N ASN A 138 -17.69 -19.55 21.30
CA ASN A 138 -16.76 -19.73 20.18
C ASN A 138 -17.36 -20.52 19.01
N ASP A 139 -18.41 -21.32 19.25
CA ASP A 139 -19.08 -22.10 18.21
C ASP A 139 -19.66 -21.23 17.09
N SER A 140 -20.02 -19.97 17.36
CA SER A 140 -20.46 -19.03 16.33
C SER A 140 -19.34 -18.68 15.33
N MET A 141 -18.08 -18.97 15.67
CA MET A 141 -16.91 -18.75 14.83
C MET A 141 -16.52 -19.99 14.01
N ARG A 142 -17.26 -21.10 14.13
CA ARG A 142 -16.96 -22.36 13.45
C ARG A 142 -16.84 -22.21 11.92
N PRO A 143 -17.74 -21.51 11.20
CA PRO A 143 -17.58 -21.30 9.76
C PRO A 143 -16.31 -20.52 9.39
N LEU A 144 -15.91 -19.56 10.23
CA LEU A 144 -14.68 -18.79 10.04
C LEU A 144 -13.43 -19.66 10.22
N TYR A 145 -13.45 -20.54 11.22
CA TYR A 145 -12.39 -21.52 11.46
C TYR A 145 -12.27 -22.52 10.29
N GLU A 146 -13.38 -23.09 9.84
CA GLU A 146 -13.41 -24.06 8.74
C GLU A 146 -12.91 -23.46 7.43
N ALA A 147 -13.26 -22.20 7.14
CA ALA A 147 -12.70 -21.49 5.99
C ALA A 147 -11.17 -21.30 6.11
N ALA A 148 -10.65 -21.05 7.32
CA ALA A 148 -9.21 -20.94 7.53
C ALA A 148 -8.49 -22.29 7.38
N VAL A 149 -9.07 -23.37 7.88
CA VAL A 149 -8.59 -24.75 7.68
C VAL A 149 -8.59 -25.11 6.21
N ALA A 150 -9.68 -24.87 5.48
CA ALA A 150 -9.76 -25.10 4.04
C ALA A 150 -8.66 -24.36 3.29
N ARG A 151 -8.41 -23.09 3.61
CA ARG A 151 -7.31 -22.31 3.04
C ARG A 151 -5.96 -22.97 3.29
N GLN A 152 -5.64 -23.32 4.54
CA GLN A 152 -4.35 -23.89 4.93
C GLN A 152 -4.10 -25.25 4.24
N GLN A 153 -5.12 -26.11 4.20
CA GLN A 153 -5.08 -27.43 3.56
C GLN A 153 -4.95 -27.32 2.04
N ALA A 154 -5.79 -26.49 1.42
CA ALA A 154 -5.77 -26.24 -0.02
C ALA A 154 -4.43 -25.65 -0.48
N ASP A 155 -3.91 -24.65 0.25
CA ASP A 155 -2.59 -24.07 -0.03
C ASP A 155 -1.48 -25.15 0.07
N GLN A 156 -1.53 -26.05 1.05
CA GLN A 156 -0.54 -27.12 1.17
C GLN A 156 -0.62 -28.13 0.01
N ILE A 157 -1.82 -28.65 -0.28
CA ILE A 157 -2.04 -29.62 -1.35
C ILE A 157 -1.60 -29.01 -2.69
N TYR A 158 -2.12 -27.83 -3.02
CA TYR A 158 -1.88 -27.19 -4.31
C TYR A 158 -0.42 -26.80 -4.50
N ASN A 159 0.15 -26.05 -3.54
CA ASN A 159 1.50 -25.51 -3.70
C ASN A 159 2.56 -26.61 -3.69
N LEU A 160 2.46 -27.60 -2.80
CA LEU A 160 3.45 -28.68 -2.74
C LEU A 160 3.35 -29.59 -3.96
N SER A 161 2.14 -30.00 -4.37
CA SER A 161 1.96 -30.89 -5.54
C SER A 161 2.50 -30.24 -6.81
N LEU A 162 2.18 -28.97 -7.04
CA LEU A 162 2.63 -28.25 -8.23
C LEU A 162 4.11 -27.86 -8.18
N THR A 163 4.63 -27.52 -7.00
CA THR A 163 6.08 -27.26 -6.83
C THR A 163 6.90 -28.51 -7.12
N ARG A 164 6.50 -29.67 -6.58
CA ARG A 164 7.19 -30.95 -6.85
C ARG A 164 7.08 -31.33 -8.31
N THR A 165 5.90 -31.16 -8.90
CA THR A 165 5.66 -31.44 -10.33
C THR A 165 6.53 -30.55 -11.20
N ALA A 166 6.43 -29.22 -11.08
CA ALA A 166 7.24 -28.29 -11.88
C ALA A 166 8.73 -28.53 -11.71
N THR A 167 9.19 -28.80 -10.47
CA THR A 167 10.61 -29.12 -10.22
C THR A 167 11.04 -30.43 -10.89
N LYS A 168 10.17 -31.43 -10.98
CA LYS A 168 10.49 -32.72 -11.61
C LYS A 168 10.30 -32.75 -13.12
N THR A 169 9.43 -31.92 -13.67
CA THR A 169 9.12 -31.92 -15.11
C THR A 169 9.88 -30.85 -15.87
N LEU A 170 10.09 -29.68 -15.26
CA LEU A 170 10.63 -28.51 -15.94
C LEU A 170 12.09 -28.22 -15.60
N LEU A 171 12.61 -28.67 -14.45
CA LEU A 171 14.02 -28.42 -14.13
C LEU A 171 14.93 -29.28 -15.02
N ALA A 172 15.98 -28.67 -15.59
CA ALA A 172 16.92 -29.39 -16.43
C ALA A 172 17.57 -30.58 -15.69
N PRO A 173 17.82 -31.72 -16.38
CA PRO A 173 18.53 -32.85 -15.78
C PRO A 173 19.87 -32.43 -15.17
N GLY A 174 20.11 -32.81 -13.91
CA GLY A 174 21.33 -32.47 -13.17
C GLY A 174 21.36 -31.06 -12.57
N ALA A 175 20.43 -30.17 -12.93
CA ALA A 175 20.31 -28.87 -12.29
C ALA A 175 19.79 -29.01 -10.84
N ARG A 176 20.34 -28.18 -9.95
CA ARG A 176 19.91 -28.12 -8.54
C ARG A 176 19.00 -26.92 -8.34
N GLY A 177 17.87 -27.13 -7.67
CA GLY A 177 16.95 -26.06 -7.31
C GLY A 177 15.52 -26.56 -7.14
N VAL A 178 14.62 -25.62 -6.84
CA VAL A 178 13.20 -25.88 -6.66
C VAL A 178 12.44 -24.79 -7.41
N ILE A 179 11.51 -25.20 -8.28
CA ILE A 179 10.59 -24.31 -8.98
C ILE A 179 9.34 -24.18 -8.12
N GLY A 180 9.29 -23.12 -7.32
CA GLY A 180 8.15 -22.88 -6.42
C GLY A 180 6.94 -22.40 -7.21
N ILE A 181 5.84 -23.14 -7.12
CA ILE A 181 4.55 -22.77 -7.69
C ILE A 181 3.57 -22.44 -6.56
N GLY A 182 2.79 -21.38 -6.73
CA GLY A 182 1.66 -21.13 -5.84
C GLY A 182 0.85 -19.91 -6.22
N ARG A 183 -0.38 -19.84 -5.69
CA ARG A 183 -1.41 -18.86 -6.10
C ARG A 183 -1.02 -17.39 -5.92
N VAL A 184 -0.06 -17.07 -5.04
CA VAL A 184 0.48 -15.70 -4.88
C VAL A 184 1.84 -15.55 -5.56
N LYS A 185 2.71 -16.55 -5.40
CA LYS A 185 4.10 -16.50 -5.91
C LYS A 185 4.13 -16.41 -7.44
N THR A 186 3.39 -17.28 -8.11
CA THR A 186 3.43 -17.39 -9.57
C THR A 186 2.83 -16.17 -10.26
N PRO A 187 1.66 -15.63 -9.84
CA PRO A 187 1.16 -14.37 -10.39
C PRO A 187 2.07 -13.17 -10.08
N THR A 188 2.78 -13.17 -8.96
CA THR A 188 3.77 -12.11 -8.65
C THR A 188 4.93 -12.11 -9.64
N LEU A 189 5.46 -13.29 -10.00
CA LEU A 189 6.43 -13.43 -11.07
C LEU A 189 5.85 -12.94 -12.40
N ALA A 190 4.62 -13.34 -12.72
CA ALA A 190 3.93 -12.94 -13.94
C ALA A 190 3.81 -11.42 -14.09
N ILE A 191 3.45 -10.69 -13.02
CA ILE A 191 3.38 -9.22 -13.03
C ILE A 191 4.73 -8.60 -13.44
N VAL A 192 5.84 -9.14 -12.95
CA VAL A 192 7.18 -8.64 -13.30
C VAL A 192 7.55 -9.02 -14.74
N CYS A 193 7.27 -10.26 -15.16
CA CYS A 193 7.53 -10.72 -16.53
C CYS A 193 6.71 -9.95 -17.58
N LEU A 194 5.43 -9.67 -17.31
CA LEU A 194 4.58 -8.86 -18.17
C LEU A 194 5.13 -7.44 -18.36
N ARG A 195 5.59 -6.79 -17.27
CA ARG A 195 6.24 -5.48 -17.36
C ARG A 195 7.55 -5.54 -18.16
N GLU A 196 8.33 -6.61 -18.02
CA GLU A 196 9.56 -6.77 -18.81
C GLU A 196 9.25 -6.97 -20.29
N LEU A 197 8.22 -7.77 -20.64
CA LEU A 197 7.77 -7.93 -22.02
C LEU A 197 7.22 -6.62 -22.60
N GLU A 198 6.46 -5.86 -21.81
CA GLU A 198 5.98 -4.53 -22.18
C GLU A 198 7.15 -3.59 -22.52
N ILE A 199 8.22 -3.62 -21.71
CA ILE A 199 9.43 -2.83 -21.96
C ILE A 199 10.20 -3.31 -23.20
N ARG A 200 10.36 -4.63 -23.39
CA ARG A 200 11.11 -5.21 -24.52
C ARG A 200 10.41 -4.99 -25.85
N ASN A 201 9.08 -5.07 -25.85
CA ASN A 201 8.26 -4.89 -27.04
C ASN A 201 7.90 -3.42 -27.29
N PHE A 202 8.25 -2.52 -26.36
CA PHE A 202 8.00 -1.10 -26.52
C PHE A 202 8.82 -0.53 -27.68
N LYS A 203 8.13 0.02 -28.67
CA LYS A 203 8.73 0.77 -29.76
C LYS A 203 8.60 2.26 -29.46
N PRO A 204 9.69 2.96 -29.14
CA PRO A 204 9.61 4.39 -28.86
C PRO A 204 9.17 5.14 -30.12
N GLU A 205 8.15 5.96 -29.98
CA GLU A 205 7.62 6.83 -31.03
C GLU A 205 8.08 8.25 -30.77
N ASP A 206 8.58 8.92 -31.80
CA ASP A 206 8.88 10.34 -31.74
C ASP A 206 7.56 11.12 -31.87
N TYR A 207 7.46 12.19 -31.10
CA TYR A 207 6.35 13.12 -31.16
C TYR A 207 6.85 14.52 -30.89
N PHE A 208 6.09 15.50 -31.35
CA PHE A 208 6.45 16.90 -31.28
C PHE A 208 5.46 17.66 -30.41
N GLU A 209 6.00 18.57 -29.63
CA GLU A 209 5.23 19.62 -28.94
C GLU A 209 5.78 20.97 -29.40
N ILE A 210 4.94 22.00 -29.38
CA ILE A 210 5.37 23.34 -29.74
C ILE A 210 5.33 24.19 -28.48
N VAL A 211 6.44 24.85 -28.14
CA VAL A 211 6.52 25.80 -27.03
C VAL A 211 6.79 27.17 -27.62
N ALA A 212 5.99 28.16 -27.23
CA ALA A 212 6.16 29.54 -27.67
C ALA A 212 6.11 30.48 -26.46
N THR A 213 6.81 31.61 -26.56
CA THR A 213 6.76 32.66 -25.55
C THR A 213 5.57 33.55 -25.82
N ALA A 214 4.60 33.60 -24.91
CA ALA A 214 3.52 34.57 -24.96
C ALA A 214 3.96 35.85 -24.24
N THR A 215 3.83 36.99 -24.92
CA THR A 215 4.09 38.32 -24.34
C THR A 215 2.79 39.10 -24.20
N VAL A 216 2.56 39.63 -23.02
CA VAL A 216 1.43 40.50 -22.63
C VAL A 216 1.96 41.81 -22.07
N ALA A 217 1.08 42.75 -21.68
CA ALA A 217 1.52 44.05 -21.17
C ALA A 217 2.37 43.93 -19.89
N GLU A 218 2.01 43.01 -19.01
CA GLU A 218 2.61 42.83 -17.67
C GLU A 218 3.71 41.76 -17.62
N GLY A 219 4.17 41.23 -18.76
CA GLY A 219 5.30 40.29 -18.82
C GLY A 219 5.20 39.22 -19.91
N SER A 220 5.97 38.15 -19.74
CA SER A 220 6.00 37.02 -20.67
C SER A 220 6.01 35.66 -19.95
N PHE A 221 5.49 34.64 -20.61
CA PHE A 221 5.39 33.28 -20.08
C PHE A 221 5.38 32.24 -21.21
N LEU A 222 5.59 30.97 -20.88
CA LEU A 222 5.62 29.90 -21.87
C LEU A 222 4.24 29.30 -22.07
N MET A 223 3.78 29.24 -23.32
CA MET A 223 2.62 28.46 -23.73
C MET A 223 3.06 27.26 -24.55
N ARG A 224 2.31 26.15 -24.43
CA ARG A 224 2.61 24.90 -25.09
C ARG A 224 1.41 24.36 -25.84
N HIS A 225 1.61 23.92 -27.07
CA HIS A 225 0.70 23.03 -27.77
C HIS A 225 1.20 21.58 -27.62
N ALA A 226 0.60 20.86 -26.68
CA ALA A 226 0.87 19.45 -26.40
C ALA A 226 -0.46 18.68 -26.34
N PRO A 227 -0.89 18.08 -27.46
CA PRO A 227 -2.10 17.27 -27.50
C PRO A 227 -2.05 16.06 -26.55
N ALA A 228 -3.23 15.54 -26.20
CA ALA A 228 -3.35 14.33 -25.40
C ALA A 228 -2.60 13.15 -26.05
N PRO A 229 -2.19 12.11 -25.28
CA PRO A 229 -1.38 11.01 -25.80
C PRO A 229 -1.89 10.36 -27.10
N LYS A 230 -3.22 10.30 -27.29
CA LYS A 230 -3.87 9.74 -28.50
C LYS A 230 -3.77 10.65 -29.74
N ASP A 231 -3.57 11.94 -29.55
CA ASP A 231 -3.58 12.99 -30.58
C ASP A 231 -2.19 13.62 -30.77
N ARG A 232 -1.14 12.99 -30.24
CA ARG A 232 0.25 13.49 -30.34
C ARG A 232 0.65 13.76 -31.78
N ILE A 233 1.37 14.87 -31.99
CA ILE A 233 1.86 15.25 -33.31
C ILE A 233 3.04 14.37 -33.66
N LYS A 234 2.89 13.47 -34.63
CA LYS A 234 3.94 12.54 -35.07
C LYS A 234 4.71 13.02 -36.29
N ASP A 235 4.11 13.92 -37.08
CA ASP A 235 4.74 14.50 -38.26
C ASP A 235 5.45 15.82 -37.89
N ARG A 236 6.73 15.90 -38.25
CA ARG A 236 7.54 17.10 -38.02
C ARG A 236 7.08 18.26 -38.88
N ALA A 237 6.65 18.02 -40.12
CA ALA A 237 6.22 19.09 -41.01
C ALA A 237 4.93 19.76 -40.49
N ALA A 238 3.99 18.97 -39.96
CA ALA A 238 2.83 19.47 -39.24
C ALA A 238 3.23 20.30 -37.99
N ALA A 239 4.19 19.83 -37.19
CA ALA A 239 4.67 20.58 -36.02
C ALA A 239 5.34 21.92 -36.41
N GLU A 240 6.12 21.92 -37.49
CA GLU A 240 6.76 23.13 -38.03
C GLU A 240 5.74 24.08 -38.66
N ALA A 241 4.66 23.58 -39.27
CA ALA A 241 3.56 24.39 -39.75
C ALA A 241 2.82 25.09 -38.59
N ILE A 242 2.60 24.38 -37.48
CA ILE A 242 2.05 24.97 -36.25
C ILE A 242 3.01 26.03 -35.68
N ALA A 243 4.31 25.75 -35.63
CA ALA A 243 5.29 26.71 -35.15
C ALA A 243 5.33 27.97 -36.01
N ARG A 244 5.32 27.84 -37.35
CA ARG A 244 5.24 28.99 -38.27
C ARG A 244 3.95 29.78 -38.11
N ALA A 245 2.83 29.10 -37.91
CA ALA A 245 1.54 29.75 -37.66
C ALA A 245 1.49 30.48 -36.31
N ALA A 246 2.24 30.00 -35.32
CA ALA A 246 2.36 30.63 -34.01
C ALA A 246 3.33 31.82 -34.00
N ASP A 247 4.30 31.88 -34.92
CA ASP A 247 5.30 32.94 -34.93
C ASP A 247 4.65 34.31 -35.21
N ASN A 248 4.85 35.25 -34.28
CA ASN A 248 4.24 36.58 -34.26
C ASN A 248 2.70 36.58 -34.28
N HIS A 249 2.05 35.43 -34.00
CA HIS A 249 0.60 35.37 -33.90
C HIS A 249 0.13 36.20 -32.72
N ARG A 250 -0.78 37.15 -32.99
CA ARG A 250 -1.41 37.99 -31.98
C ARG A 250 -2.88 37.59 -31.84
N GLY A 251 -3.29 37.21 -30.64
CA GLY A 251 -4.65 36.73 -30.40
C GLY A 251 -5.12 36.96 -28.96
N PRO A 252 -6.44 36.90 -28.72
CA PRO A 252 -6.99 37.01 -27.38
C PRO A 252 -6.73 35.73 -26.58
N LEU A 253 -6.32 35.90 -25.33
CA LEU A 253 -6.22 34.82 -24.36
C LEU A 253 -7.60 34.50 -23.79
N THR A 254 -7.90 33.21 -23.63
CA THR A 254 -8.96 32.75 -22.74
C THR A 254 -8.33 32.41 -21.39
N VAL A 255 -8.70 33.13 -20.35
CA VAL A 255 -8.11 33.04 -19.01
C VAL A 255 -9.16 32.58 -18.01
N THR A 256 -8.89 31.45 -17.35
CA THR A 256 -9.74 30.94 -16.26
C THR A 256 -8.95 30.89 -14.97
N VAL A 257 -9.44 31.57 -13.94
CA VAL A 257 -8.83 31.58 -12.61
C VAL A 257 -9.74 30.83 -11.65
N GLU A 258 -9.21 29.77 -11.03
CA GLU A 258 -9.93 28.94 -10.07
C GLU A 258 -9.15 28.84 -8.76
N GLU A 259 -9.81 29.06 -7.63
CA GLU A 259 -9.24 28.72 -6.33
C GLU A 259 -9.54 27.25 -6.02
N LYS A 260 -8.48 26.46 -5.88
CA LYS A 260 -8.53 25.02 -5.65
C LYS A 260 -8.02 24.67 -4.26
N ARG A 261 -8.60 23.60 -3.73
CA ARG A 261 -8.17 22.99 -2.47
C ARG A 261 -7.75 21.56 -2.70
N GLN A 262 -6.67 21.16 -2.05
CA GLN A 262 -6.16 19.80 -2.07
C GLN A 262 -6.07 19.28 -0.63
N ALA A 263 -6.90 18.29 -0.32
CA ALA A 263 -6.87 17.59 0.95
C ALA A 263 -5.56 16.80 1.16
N PRO A 264 -5.12 16.59 2.41
CA PRO A 264 -3.91 15.84 2.69
C PRO A 264 -3.99 14.37 2.22
N PRO A 265 -2.84 13.76 1.87
CA PRO A 265 -2.78 12.33 1.57
C PRO A 265 -3.32 11.48 2.73
N LYS A 266 -3.82 10.28 2.42
CA LYS A 266 -4.20 9.31 3.45
C LYS A 266 -2.98 8.83 4.23
N LEU A 267 -3.20 8.45 5.49
CA LEU A 267 -2.20 7.85 6.36
C LEU A 267 -1.62 6.55 5.78
N TYR A 268 -0.59 6.05 6.42
CA TYR A 268 0.16 4.90 5.96
C TYR A 268 -0.44 3.56 6.42
N ASP A 269 -0.58 2.65 5.46
CA ASP A 269 -0.59 1.20 5.69
C ASP A 269 0.80 0.63 5.37
N LEU A 270 1.07 -0.65 5.67
CA LEU A 270 2.37 -1.25 5.37
C LEU A 270 2.72 -1.20 3.87
N PRO A 271 1.81 -1.51 2.92
CA PRO A 271 2.10 -1.41 1.49
C PRO A 271 2.52 0.00 1.04
N SER A 272 1.83 1.04 1.50
CA SER A 272 2.16 2.43 1.13
C SER A 272 3.46 2.91 1.80
N LEU A 273 3.82 2.41 2.99
CA LEU A 273 5.16 2.59 3.54
C LEU A 273 6.22 1.93 2.68
N GLN A 274 6.06 0.65 2.34
CA GLN A 274 7.00 -0.10 1.50
C GLN A 274 7.19 0.56 0.13
N LYS A 275 6.10 1.03 -0.49
CA LYS A 275 6.14 1.82 -1.73
C LYS A 275 6.94 3.11 -1.56
N THR A 276 6.64 3.88 -0.52
CA THR A 276 7.30 5.18 -0.28
C THR A 276 8.79 5.00 0.02
N CYS A 277 9.15 4.07 0.91
CA CYS A 277 10.54 3.78 1.27
C CYS A 277 11.33 3.20 0.09
N GLY A 278 10.70 2.35 -0.74
CA GLY A 278 11.30 1.83 -1.98
C GLY A 278 11.57 2.93 -3.02
N GLN A 279 10.64 3.89 -3.17
CA GLN A 279 10.80 5.01 -4.09
C GLN A 279 11.86 6.03 -3.61
N ARG A 280 11.86 6.37 -2.32
CA ARG A 280 12.73 7.39 -1.72
C ARG A 280 14.14 6.89 -1.42
N TRP A 281 14.24 5.71 -0.82
CA TRP A 281 15.49 5.22 -0.23
C TRP A 281 15.97 3.91 -0.86
N GLY A 282 15.23 3.36 -1.84
CA GLY A 282 15.57 2.08 -2.45
C GLY A 282 15.48 0.90 -1.49
N TRP A 283 14.75 1.04 -0.38
CA TRP A 283 14.59 -0.03 0.60
C TRP A 283 13.79 -1.21 0.01
N THR A 284 14.18 -2.41 0.41
CA THR A 284 13.39 -3.62 0.17
C THR A 284 12.11 -3.59 1.01
N ALA A 285 11.12 -4.38 0.59
CA ALA A 285 9.88 -4.53 1.34
C ALA A 285 10.16 -5.09 2.76
N ASP A 286 11.07 -6.05 2.85
CA ASP A 286 11.57 -6.64 4.11
C ASP A 286 12.25 -5.61 5.01
N ARG A 287 13.17 -4.79 4.46
CA ARG A 287 13.88 -3.77 5.25
C ARG A 287 12.91 -2.75 5.84
N THR A 288 11.93 -2.31 5.05
CA THR A 288 10.91 -1.36 5.53
C THR A 288 10.12 -1.95 6.70
N LEU A 289 9.69 -3.22 6.59
CA LEU A 289 8.98 -3.90 7.66
C LEU A 289 9.87 -4.11 8.89
N ALA A 290 11.14 -4.50 8.73
CA ALA A 290 12.06 -4.70 9.83
C ALA A 290 12.28 -3.41 10.65
N VAL A 291 12.53 -2.28 9.98
CA VAL A 291 12.68 -0.98 10.64
C VAL A 291 11.38 -0.54 11.32
N ALA A 292 10.22 -0.78 10.70
CA ALA A 292 8.93 -0.47 11.29
C ALA A 292 8.64 -1.35 12.52
N GLN A 293 9.00 -2.63 12.48
CA GLN A 293 8.87 -3.57 13.59
C GLN A 293 9.72 -3.10 14.77
N GLU A 294 10.99 -2.74 14.54
CA GLU A 294 11.86 -2.15 15.56
C GLU A 294 11.24 -0.91 16.22
N LEU A 295 10.65 -0.01 15.44
CA LEU A 295 9.95 1.17 16.00
C LEU A 295 8.73 0.78 16.84
N TYR A 296 8.05 -0.33 16.55
CA TYR A 296 6.82 -0.78 17.22
C TYR A 296 7.06 -1.58 18.50
N ASP A 297 7.94 -2.58 18.47
CA ASP A 297 8.17 -3.48 19.62
C ASP A 297 9.64 -3.66 20.01
N GLY A 298 10.55 -2.91 19.38
CA GLY A 298 11.94 -2.86 19.81
C GLY A 298 12.09 -2.35 21.25
N GLU A 299 13.08 -2.87 21.95
CA GLU A 299 13.30 -2.62 23.37
C GLU A 299 13.45 -1.11 23.65
N GLY A 300 12.55 -0.57 24.48
CA GLY A 300 12.56 0.86 24.83
C GLY A 300 12.10 1.81 23.70
N LYS A 301 11.58 1.32 22.57
CA LYS A 301 11.12 2.18 21.45
C LYS A 301 9.61 2.41 21.49
N LYS A 302 8.78 1.47 21.01
CA LYS A 302 7.30 1.57 21.00
C LYS A 302 6.74 2.89 20.44
N LEU A 303 7.42 3.47 19.46
CA LEU A 303 7.19 4.81 18.93
C LEU A 303 6.05 4.88 17.93
N ILE A 304 5.69 3.77 17.29
CA ILE A 304 4.62 3.72 16.30
C ILE A 304 3.57 2.67 16.66
N THR A 305 2.42 2.76 16.02
CA THR A 305 1.37 1.74 16.09
C THR A 305 1.69 0.54 15.20
N TYR A 306 0.89 -0.52 15.26
CA TYR A 306 1.21 -1.81 14.65
C TYR A 306 1.57 -1.69 13.16
N PRO A 307 2.80 -2.08 12.75
CA PRO A 307 3.35 -1.73 11.44
C PRO A 307 2.88 -2.63 10.32
N ARG A 308 2.17 -3.74 10.61
CA ARG A 308 1.58 -4.63 9.58
C ARG A 308 0.12 -4.29 9.28
N ALA A 309 -0.27 -3.06 9.57
CA ALA A 309 -1.60 -2.54 9.28
C ALA A 309 -1.93 -2.53 7.80
N GLU A 310 -3.20 -2.76 7.50
CA GLU A 310 -3.77 -2.79 6.15
C GLU A 310 -4.78 -1.67 5.89
N ALA A 311 -5.10 -0.86 6.90
CA ALA A 311 -5.98 0.30 6.79
C ALA A 311 -5.17 1.60 6.75
N ARG A 312 -5.76 2.61 6.11
CA ARG A 312 -5.24 3.98 6.02
C ARG A 312 -6.09 4.99 6.80
N TYR A 313 -6.91 4.49 7.73
CA TYR A 313 -7.84 5.23 8.57
C TYR A 313 -7.52 5.04 10.05
N LEU A 314 -8.01 5.95 10.88
CA LEU A 314 -8.03 5.88 12.34
C LEU A 314 -9.48 5.77 12.84
N SER A 315 -9.67 5.27 14.06
CA SER A 315 -10.99 5.28 14.70
C SER A 315 -11.37 6.69 15.14
N GLU A 316 -12.66 7.02 15.12
CA GLU A 316 -13.14 8.31 15.61
C GLU A 316 -12.86 8.52 17.11
N ASN A 317 -12.72 7.45 17.89
CA ASN A 317 -12.33 7.55 19.31
C ASN A 317 -10.91 8.12 19.49
N GLN A 318 -10.02 7.95 18.50
CA GLN A 318 -8.64 8.47 18.54
C GLN A 318 -8.56 9.97 18.23
N ILE A 319 -9.69 10.63 17.92
CA ILE A 319 -9.71 12.09 17.70
C ILE A 319 -9.26 12.84 18.95
N ALA A 320 -9.59 12.33 20.15
CA ALA A 320 -9.20 12.94 21.41
C ALA A 320 -7.68 12.94 21.65
N ASP A 321 -6.94 12.04 20.99
CA ASP A 321 -5.48 11.93 21.11
C ASP A 321 -4.74 12.98 20.26
N ALA A 322 -5.41 13.55 19.25
CA ALA A 322 -4.77 14.41 18.26
C ALA A 322 -4.06 15.65 18.85
N PRO A 323 -4.65 16.41 19.79
CA PRO A 323 -3.96 17.54 20.42
C PRO A 323 -2.66 17.12 21.14
N ALA A 324 -2.69 15.98 21.85
CA ALA A 324 -1.52 15.48 22.57
C ALA A 324 -0.40 15.06 21.61
N ILE A 325 -0.73 14.29 20.57
CA ILE A 325 0.23 13.85 19.57
C ILE A 325 0.84 15.06 18.84
N VAL A 326 0.02 16.01 18.38
CA VAL A 326 0.50 17.23 17.72
C VAL A 326 1.41 18.04 18.64
N GLY A 327 1.01 18.26 19.89
CA GLY A 327 1.79 19.01 20.88
C GLY A 327 3.14 18.38 21.19
N ALA A 328 3.22 17.05 21.26
CA ALA A 328 4.48 16.35 21.47
C ALA A 328 5.38 16.39 20.22
N LEU A 329 4.83 16.17 19.03
CA LEU A 329 5.60 16.16 17.78
C LEU A 329 6.14 17.54 17.43
N THR A 330 5.37 18.61 17.63
CA THR A 330 5.79 19.98 17.32
C THR A 330 6.88 20.51 18.26
N ARG A 331 7.18 19.84 19.39
CA ARG A 331 8.37 20.14 20.21
C ARG A 331 9.67 19.63 19.58
N LEU A 332 9.58 18.63 18.71
CA LEU A 332 10.76 18.10 18.02
C LEU A 332 11.26 19.15 17.02
N ARG A 333 12.57 19.41 17.03
CA ARG A 333 13.23 20.40 16.16
C ARG A 333 12.84 20.26 14.67
N GLY A 334 12.62 19.03 14.21
CA GLY A 334 12.23 18.74 12.82
C GLY A 334 10.82 19.18 12.43
N PHE A 335 9.95 19.51 13.40
CA PHE A 335 8.55 19.87 13.22
C PHE A 335 8.14 21.17 13.93
N ALA A 336 9.04 21.80 14.69
CA ALA A 336 8.77 23.03 15.44
C ALA A 336 8.39 24.26 14.60
N HIS A 337 8.62 24.21 13.29
CA HIS A 337 8.20 25.25 12.34
C HIS A 337 6.72 25.13 11.93
N LEU A 338 6.04 24.05 12.31
CA LEU A 338 4.64 23.82 11.96
C LEU A 338 3.73 24.47 12.99
N ASP A 339 2.95 25.46 12.57
CA ASP A 339 1.90 26.04 13.39
C ASP A 339 0.61 25.22 13.27
N ILE A 340 0.38 24.37 14.27
CA ILE A 340 -0.83 23.53 14.38
C ILE A 340 -1.49 23.81 15.72
N ALA A 341 -1.95 25.05 15.91
CA ALA A 341 -2.67 25.45 17.13
C ALA A 341 -3.94 24.62 17.38
N ARG A 342 -4.64 24.20 16.31
CA ARG A 342 -5.83 23.34 16.39
C ARG A 342 -5.80 22.27 15.28
N PRO A 343 -5.78 20.97 15.62
CA PRO A 343 -5.87 19.89 14.65
C PRO A 343 -7.18 19.96 13.82
N VAL A 344 -7.08 19.88 12.50
CA VAL A 344 -8.22 19.79 11.58
C VAL A 344 -8.65 18.34 11.43
N ILE A 345 -9.81 18.00 11.98
CA ILE A 345 -10.33 16.63 11.99
C ILE A 345 -11.25 16.40 10.80
N ARG A 346 -10.89 15.43 9.94
CA ARG A 346 -11.70 15.01 8.79
C ARG A 346 -12.28 13.62 9.03
N LYS A 347 -13.61 13.54 9.12
CA LYS A 347 -14.34 12.28 9.32
C LYS A 347 -14.81 11.64 8.01
N GLY A 348 -15.15 10.36 8.05
CA GLY A 348 -15.76 9.62 6.95
C GLY A 348 -14.78 9.15 5.87
N LYS A 349 -15.30 8.58 4.79
CA LYS A 349 -14.51 7.90 3.73
C LYS A 349 -13.47 8.82 3.06
N SER A 350 -13.77 10.10 2.88
CA SER A 350 -12.82 11.08 2.33
C SER A 350 -11.81 11.59 3.38
N GLY A 351 -12.12 11.50 4.67
CA GLY A 351 -11.26 11.91 5.79
C GLY A 351 -10.28 10.84 6.28
N HIS A 352 -9.74 11.04 7.48
CA HIS A 352 -8.72 10.18 8.08
C HIS A 352 -9.27 9.37 9.25
N PHE A 353 -10.34 9.86 9.89
CA PHE A 353 -11.02 9.20 11.00
C PHE A 353 -12.34 8.61 10.51
N CYS A 354 -12.50 7.29 10.52
CA CYS A 354 -13.67 6.63 9.94
C CYS A 354 -13.85 5.21 10.51
N ASP A 355 -14.71 5.05 11.51
CA ASP A 355 -14.99 3.75 12.13
C ASP A 355 -15.54 2.75 11.11
N LYS A 356 -16.42 3.19 10.21
CA LYS A 356 -16.95 2.36 9.11
C LYS A 356 -15.87 1.79 8.20
N ALA A 357 -14.74 2.49 8.03
CA ALA A 357 -13.63 1.99 7.21
C ALA A 357 -12.72 1.00 7.97
N LEU A 358 -12.93 0.84 9.28
CA LEU A 358 -12.22 -0.10 10.15
C LEU A 358 -13.09 -1.29 10.57
N GLU A 359 -14.38 -1.33 10.21
CA GLU A 359 -15.24 -2.49 10.42
C GLU A 359 -14.63 -3.75 9.77
N GLY A 360 -14.43 -4.80 10.57
CA GLY A 360 -13.82 -6.06 10.12
C GLY A 360 -12.32 -5.99 9.84
N VAL A 361 -11.64 -4.89 10.17
CA VAL A 361 -10.20 -4.72 10.03
C VAL A 361 -9.51 -4.71 11.39
N SER A 362 -8.52 -5.58 11.57
CA SER A 362 -7.84 -5.79 12.86
C SER A 362 -6.92 -4.64 13.28
N HIS A 363 -6.50 -3.78 12.33
CA HIS A 363 -5.51 -2.72 12.60
C HIS A 363 -5.81 -1.43 11.84
N HIS A 364 -5.70 -0.30 12.52
CA HIS A 364 -5.77 1.04 11.93
C HIS A 364 -4.41 1.48 11.34
N ALA A 365 -4.35 2.66 10.74
CA ALA A 365 -3.14 3.20 10.10
C ALA A 365 -1.92 3.29 11.02
N VAL A 366 -0.73 3.22 10.43
CA VAL A 366 0.56 3.38 11.13
C VAL A 366 0.79 4.85 11.46
N ILE A 367 0.78 5.17 12.75
CA ILE A 367 0.93 6.54 13.31
C ILE A 367 1.88 6.53 14.52
N PRO A 368 2.34 7.69 14.99
CA PRO A 368 3.05 7.79 16.26
C PRO A 368 2.18 7.30 17.43
N ASN A 369 2.78 6.60 18.37
CA ASN A 369 2.08 6.01 19.52
C ASN A 369 1.86 7.07 20.62
N VAL A 370 0.60 7.31 20.99
CA VAL A 370 0.20 8.26 22.03
C VAL A 370 0.73 7.88 23.43
N ASN A 371 1.03 6.60 23.67
CA ASN A 371 1.42 6.11 25.00
C ASN A 371 2.89 6.38 25.37
N VAL A 372 3.67 7.00 24.48
CA VAL A 372 5.12 7.26 24.69
C VAL A 372 5.48 8.73 24.44
N LEU A 373 4.48 9.62 24.48
CA LEU A 373 4.69 11.05 24.20
C LEU A 373 5.49 11.75 25.31
N ASP A 374 5.31 11.36 26.57
CA ASP A 374 5.96 12.00 27.73
C ASP A 374 7.47 11.75 27.78
N ASP A 375 7.95 10.64 27.24
CA ASP A 375 9.37 10.25 27.22
C ASP A 375 9.94 10.16 25.79
N LEU A 376 9.22 10.72 24.81
CA LEU A 376 9.53 10.65 23.38
C LEU A 376 10.98 11.01 23.06
N GLU A 377 11.46 12.17 23.52
CA GLU A 377 12.83 12.64 23.24
C GLU A 377 13.90 11.65 23.71
N SER A 378 13.72 11.05 24.88
CA SER A 378 14.65 10.07 25.44
C SER A 378 14.74 8.79 24.60
N ARG A 379 13.63 8.39 23.98
CA ARG A 379 13.53 7.22 23.11
C ARG A 379 14.16 7.49 21.75
N LEU A 380 14.06 8.72 21.23
CA LEU A 380 14.63 9.11 19.93
C LEU A 380 16.17 9.02 19.88
N VAL A 381 16.85 9.21 21.01
CA VAL A 381 18.31 9.10 21.11
C VAL A 381 18.80 7.69 20.75
N ARG A 382 18.00 6.67 21.05
CA ARG A 382 18.34 5.25 20.85
C ARG A 382 18.12 4.76 19.41
N LEU A 383 17.55 5.60 18.56
CA LEU A 383 17.20 5.21 17.20
C LEU A 383 18.41 5.25 16.25
N THR A 384 18.48 4.24 15.38
CA THR A 384 19.36 4.24 14.21
C THR A 384 18.92 5.32 13.19
N ASP A 385 19.77 5.64 12.22
CA ASP A 385 19.42 6.65 11.21
C ASP A 385 18.23 6.23 10.35
N ASP A 386 18.10 4.95 10.03
CA ASP A 386 16.97 4.42 9.29
C ASP A 386 15.67 4.48 10.12
N GLU A 387 15.75 4.15 11.40
CA GLU A 387 14.61 4.29 12.33
C GLU A 387 14.19 5.76 12.47
N LYS A 388 15.13 6.70 12.60
CA LYS A 388 14.83 8.14 12.63
C LYS A 388 14.16 8.61 11.34
N ARG A 389 14.66 8.16 10.19
CA ARG A 389 14.08 8.49 8.87
C ARG A 389 12.65 7.97 8.75
N LEU A 390 12.40 6.71 9.09
CA LEU A 390 11.07 6.12 9.01
C LEU A 390 10.10 6.76 10.02
N PHE A 391 10.55 6.98 11.25
CA PHE A 391 9.73 7.64 12.27
C PHE A 391 9.35 9.06 11.85
N ALA A 392 10.31 9.84 11.32
CA ALA A 392 10.03 11.18 10.81
C ALA A 392 9.01 11.16 9.64
N LEU A 393 9.09 10.19 8.73
CA LEU A 393 8.13 10.02 7.64
C LEU A 393 6.71 9.79 8.18
N ILE A 394 6.57 8.92 9.19
CA ILE A 394 5.29 8.60 9.84
C ILE A 394 4.74 9.84 10.57
N CYS A 395 5.59 10.59 11.27
CA CYS A 395 5.22 11.84 11.93
C CYS A 395 4.71 12.89 10.93
N ARG A 396 5.41 13.12 9.81
CA ARG A 396 4.97 14.07 8.78
C ARG A 396 3.62 13.70 8.20
N SER A 397 3.38 12.40 7.96
CA SER A 397 2.09 11.90 7.47
C SER A 397 0.95 12.18 8.46
N TYR A 398 1.18 11.93 9.76
CA TYR A 398 0.19 12.23 10.79
C TYR A 398 -0.09 13.73 10.92
N LEU A 399 0.96 14.55 11.01
CA LEU A 399 0.83 16.01 11.09
C LEU A 399 0.08 16.57 9.88
N ALA A 400 0.45 16.14 8.66
CA ALA A 400 -0.25 16.52 7.44
C ALA A 400 -1.74 16.16 7.46
N ALA A 401 -2.10 14.96 7.95
CA ALA A 401 -3.49 14.50 8.02
C ALA A 401 -4.38 15.41 8.89
N VAL A 402 -3.80 16.06 9.90
CA VAL A 402 -4.51 16.96 10.82
C VAL A 402 -4.24 18.45 10.56
N MET A 403 -3.61 18.80 9.43
CA MET A 403 -3.39 20.18 9.00
C MET A 403 -4.48 20.64 8.01
N PRO A 404 -4.66 21.95 7.78
CA PRO A 404 -5.55 22.49 6.75
C PRO A 404 -5.22 22.00 5.33
N ASP A 405 -6.17 22.13 4.42
CA ASP A 405 -5.97 21.83 2.99
C ASP A 405 -4.89 22.74 2.38
N TYR A 406 -4.20 22.24 1.37
CA TYR A 406 -3.38 23.09 0.50
C TYR A 406 -4.32 23.90 -0.40
N GLU A 407 -4.28 25.22 -0.29
CA GLU A 407 -5.11 26.13 -1.09
C GLU A 407 -4.21 26.84 -2.10
N TYR A 408 -4.59 26.81 -3.37
CA TYR A 408 -3.83 27.46 -4.45
C TYR A 408 -4.78 28.06 -5.48
N ARG A 409 -4.32 29.15 -6.09
CA ARG A 409 -4.98 29.75 -7.24
C ARG A 409 -4.38 29.15 -8.50
N GLN A 410 -5.21 28.51 -9.33
CA GLN A 410 -4.81 28.00 -10.63
C GLN A 410 -5.31 28.94 -11.72
N THR A 411 -4.39 29.49 -12.50
CA THR A 411 -4.70 30.25 -13.71
C THR A 411 -4.45 29.33 -14.90
N SER A 412 -5.48 29.06 -15.68
CA SER A 412 -5.40 28.28 -16.93
C SER A 412 -5.60 29.23 -18.09
N VAL A 413 -4.65 29.25 -19.01
CA VAL A 413 -4.63 30.15 -20.16
C VAL A 413 -4.63 29.32 -21.42
N THR A 414 -5.50 29.64 -22.35
CA THR A 414 -5.49 29.05 -23.70
C THR A 414 -5.55 30.12 -24.76
N MET A 415 -4.91 29.87 -25.91
CA MET A 415 -5.01 30.71 -27.07
C MET A 415 -5.16 29.87 -28.34
N PRO A 416 -6.21 30.11 -29.15
CA PRO A 416 -6.35 29.47 -30.45
C PRO A 416 -5.39 30.12 -31.48
N VAL A 417 -4.67 29.28 -32.21
CA VAL A 417 -3.79 29.67 -33.32
C VAL A 417 -4.34 29.03 -34.60
N PRO A 418 -4.79 29.81 -35.58
CA PRO A 418 -5.19 29.29 -36.89
C PRO A 418 -3.97 28.72 -37.62
N VAL A 419 -4.05 27.47 -38.06
CA VAL A 419 -2.96 26.83 -38.82
C VAL A 419 -3.40 26.68 -40.28
N PRO A 420 -2.69 27.26 -41.25
CA PRO A 420 -3.00 27.07 -42.67
C PRO A 420 -2.89 25.58 -43.04
N SER A 421 -4.01 24.99 -43.43
CA SER A 421 -4.06 23.64 -44.03
C SER A 421 -4.96 23.69 -45.26
N ALA A 422 -4.64 22.87 -46.28
CA ALA A 422 -5.50 22.67 -47.43
C ALA A 422 -6.89 22.20 -46.95
N GLY A 423 -7.89 23.08 -47.00
CA GLY A 423 -9.27 22.80 -46.58
C GLY A 423 -9.83 23.55 -45.35
N GLY A 424 -9.15 24.57 -44.81
CA GLY A 424 -9.70 25.38 -43.71
C GLY A 424 -9.67 24.66 -42.36
N GLY A 425 -8.48 24.22 -41.95
CA GLY A 425 -8.27 23.45 -40.71
C GLY A 425 -8.74 24.18 -39.44
N LYS A 426 -9.09 23.39 -38.41
CA LYS A 426 -9.44 23.90 -37.07
C LYS A 426 -8.21 24.55 -36.41
N PRO A 427 -8.40 25.64 -35.63
CA PRO A 427 -7.29 26.25 -34.90
C PRO A 427 -6.72 25.27 -33.87
N VAL A 428 -5.40 25.32 -33.67
CA VAL A 428 -4.72 24.57 -32.61
C VAL A 428 -4.68 25.39 -31.34
N THR A 429 -4.74 24.75 -30.19
CA THR A 429 -4.78 25.44 -28.90
C THR A 429 -3.43 25.40 -28.21
N PHE A 430 -2.83 26.57 -27.98
CA PHE A 430 -1.71 26.73 -27.05
C PHE A 430 -2.27 26.87 -25.64
N ARG A 431 -1.61 26.26 -24.65
CA ARG A 431 -2.04 26.27 -23.25
C ARG A 431 -0.88 26.57 -22.30
N ALA A 432 -1.18 27.31 -21.25
CA ALA A 432 -0.32 27.46 -20.06
C ALA A 432 -1.16 27.28 -18.81
N VAL A 433 -0.57 26.72 -17.75
CA VAL A 433 -1.17 26.66 -16.42
C VAL A 433 -0.16 27.22 -15.43
N GLY A 434 -0.63 28.16 -14.61
CA GLY A 434 0.11 28.69 -13.48
C GLY A 434 -0.57 28.36 -12.18
N ARG A 435 0.22 28.16 -11.13
CA ARG A 435 -0.28 27.93 -9.78
C ARG A 435 0.43 28.83 -8.79
N ILE A 436 -0.36 29.51 -7.96
CA ILE A 436 0.13 30.34 -6.87
C ILE A 436 -0.39 29.77 -5.56
N PRO A 437 0.49 29.27 -4.66
CA PRO A 437 0.11 28.88 -3.31
C PRO A 437 -0.57 30.04 -2.58
N LEU A 438 -1.80 29.84 -2.08
CA LEU A 438 -2.50 30.78 -1.20
C LEU A 438 -2.26 30.41 0.27
N LYS A 439 -2.38 29.11 0.58
CA LYS A 439 -2.05 28.53 1.89
C LYS A 439 -1.38 27.19 1.68
N LEU A 440 -0.18 27.01 2.25
CA LEU A 440 0.54 25.73 2.15
C LEU A 440 -0.23 24.58 2.82
N GLY A 441 -0.93 24.85 3.92
CA GLY A 441 -1.67 23.82 4.67
C GLY A 441 -0.77 22.63 4.98
N TRP A 442 -1.27 21.42 4.76
CA TRP A 442 -0.53 20.18 4.97
C TRP A 442 0.78 20.06 4.19
N LYS A 443 0.95 20.78 3.05
CA LYS A 443 2.22 20.75 2.31
C LYS A 443 3.37 21.26 3.15
N ALA A 444 3.15 22.15 4.12
CA ALA A 444 4.20 22.64 5.02
C ALA A 444 4.84 21.53 5.87
N ALA A 445 4.13 20.42 6.12
CA ALA A 445 4.69 19.25 6.82
C ALA A 445 5.81 18.54 6.03
N PHE A 446 5.93 18.80 4.72
CA PHE A 446 6.94 18.24 3.84
C PHE A 446 7.78 19.39 3.31
N GLY A 447 9.10 19.36 3.50
CA GLY A 447 9.95 20.48 3.08
C GLY A 447 9.82 20.80 1.58
N SER A 448 10.25 21.98 1.13
CA SER A 448 10.14 22.42 -0.27
C SER A 448 10.78 21.48 -1.31
N ALA A 449 11.74 20.64 -0.92
CA ALA A 449 12.33 19.62 -1.80
C ALA A 449 11.51 18.30 -1.90
N GLU A 450 10.53 18.11 -1.02
CA GLU A 450 9.67 16.91 -0.94
C GLU A 450 8.27 17.11 -1.55
N SER A 451 7.85 18.37 -1.77
CA SER A 451 6.52 18.75 -2.24
C SER A 451 6.26 18.50 -3.73
N ASP A 452 7.30 18.48 -4.56
CA ASP A 452 7.14 18.69 -6.01
C ASP A 452 6.98 17.43 -6.86
N ASP A 453 7.18 16.19 -6.35
CA ASP A 453 7.21 15.06 -7.30
C ASP A 453 6.92 13.64 -6.78
N ARG A 454 6.66 13.41 -5.47
CA ARG A 454 6.81 12.05 -4.91
C ARG A 454 5.76 11.57 -3.90
N PHE A 455 4.66 12.28 -3.71
CA PHE A 455 3.52 11.81 -2.90
C PHE A 455 2.27 11.59 -3.74
N GLY A 456 2.26 10.49 -4.53
CA GLY A 456 1.02 9.90 -5.06
C GLY A 456 0.23 10.70 -6.12
N GLY A 457 0.66 11.91 -6.49
CA GLY A 457 0.16 12.60 -7.67
C GLY A 457 0.67 11.95 -8.95
N LYS A 458 -0.12 11.98 -10.03
CA LYS A 458 0.40 11.74 -11.38
C LYS A 458 1.56 12.74 -11.61
N PRO A 459 2.63 12.38 -12.33
CA PRO A 459 3.62 13.36 -12.75
C PRO A 459 2.86 14.51 -13.44
N GLU A 460 2.97 15.70 -12.89
CA GLU A 460 2.34 16.88 -13.49
C GLU A 460 3.18 17.22 -14.72
N GLU A 461 2.71 16.81 -15.90
CA GLU A 461 3.41 17.00 -17.18
C GLU A 461 3.52 18.48 -17.59
N GLU A 462 2.86 19.38 -16.87
CA GLU A 462 2.90 20.82 -17.04
C GLU A 462 3.78 21.42 -15.94
N ALA A 463 4.93 22.00 -16.32
CA ALA A 463 5.84 22.63 -15.38
C ALA A 463 5.10 23.72 -14.60
N GLU A 464 5.15 23.67 -13.25
CA GLU A 464 4.61 24.73 -12.40
C GLU A 464 5.39 26.03 -12.72
N GLN A 465 4.77 26.90 -13.52
CA GLN A 465 5.26 28.25 -13.77
C GLN A 465 4.39 29.25 -13.01
N THR A 466 5.00 30.35 -12.59
CA THR A 466 4.23 31.51 -12.14
C THR A 466 3.82 32.30 -13.38
N LEU A 467 2.52 32.59 -13.52
CA LEU A 467 2.03 33.43 -14.61
C LEU A 467 1.93 34.89 -14.12
N PRO A 468 2.19 35.88 -14.99
CA PRO A 468 1.89 37.28 -14.67
C PRO A 468 0.38 37.48 -14.44
N PRO A 469 -0.05 38.63 -13.91
CA PRO A 469 -1.47 39.01 -13.94
C PRO A 469 -1.99 38.98 -15.38
N LEU A 470 -3.13 38.34 -15.60
CA LEU A 470 -3.73 38.16 -16.93
C LEU A 470 -5.23 38.44 -16.87
N THR A 471 -5.76 39.09 -17.92
CA THR A 471 -7.21 39.35 -18.06
C THR A 471 -7.79 38.49 -19.18
N ASP A 472 -9.03 38.02 -19.00
CA ASP A 472 -9.72 37.31 -20.08
C ASP A 472 -9.94 38.23 -21.29
N GLY A 473 -9.63 37.74 -22.49
CA GLY A 473 -9.64 38.53 -23.72
C GLY A 473 -8.39 39.39 -23.96
N GLU A 474 -7.42 39.41 -23.05
CA GLU A 474 -6.17 40.14 -23.23
C GLU A 474 -5.42 39.67 -24.47
N LEU A 475 -4.88 40.61 -25.26
CA LEU A 475 -4.12 40.29 -26.45
C LEU A 475 -2.69 39.89 -26.06
N ALA A 476 -2.29 38.68 -26.44
CA ALA A 476 -0.91 38.23 -26.36
C ALA A 476 -0.30 38.06 -27.74
N THR A 477 1.00 38.27 -27.85
CA THR A 477 1.79 37.91 -29.04
C THR A 477 2.67 36.71 -28.72
N LEU A 478 2.58 35.66 -29.53
CA LEU A 478 3.52 34.55 -29.47
C LEU A 478 4.79 34.88 -30.24
N SER A 479 5.93 34.52 -29.66
CA SER A 479 7.25 34.67 -30.27
C SER A 479 8.14 33.46 -29.94
N ASP A 480 9.19 33.28 -30.73
CA ASP A 480 10.19 32.20 -30.58
C ASP A 480 9.55 30.79 -30.45
N PRO A 481 8.65 30.39 -31.37
CA PRO A 481 8.05 29.05 -31.31
C PRO A 481 9.10 27.98 -31.60
N LYS A 482 9.29 27.07 -30.64
CA LYS A 482 10.23 25.95 -30.69
C LYS A 482 9.47 24.64 -30.82
N VAL A 483 9.84 23.87 -31.83
CA VAL A 483 9.41 22.47 -31.97
C VAL A 483 10.29 21.60 -31.08
N GLU A 484 9.73 21.11 -29.98
CA GLU A 484 10.39 20.17 -29.08
C GLU A 484 10.15 18.74 -29.58
N ALA A 485 11.21 18.09 -30.06
CA ALA A 485 11.19 16.66 -30.35
C ALA A 485 11.26 15.88 -29.04
N LYS A 486 10.19 15.12 -28.76
CA LYS A 486 10.08 14.21 -27.63
C LYS A 486 9.96 12.79 -28.12
N ARG A 487 10.21 11.86 -27.20
CA ARG A 487 10.14 10.42 -27.48
C ARG A 487 9.38 9.73 -26.37
N THR A 488 8.45 8.85 -26.75
CA THR A 488 7.72 8.05 -25.77
C THR A 488 8.70 7.16 -25.00
N GLN A 489 8.41 6.92 -23.72
CA GLN A 489 9.26 6.10 -22.86
C GLN A 489 8.51 4.83 -22.47
N ALA A 490 9.24 3.71 -22.44
CA ALA A 490 8.73 2.47 -21.88
C ALA A 490 8.36 2.69 -20.40
N PRO A 491 7.36 1.97 -19.88
CA PRO A 491 7.01 2.06 -18.47
C PRO A 491 8.19 1.65 -17.59
N PRO A 492 8.36 2.27 -16.41
CA PRO A 492 9.47 1.94 -15.52
C PRO A 492 9.33 0.50 -15.02
N ARG A 493 10.46 -0.17 -14.79
CA ARG A 493 10.46 -1.45 -14.06
C ARG A 493 9.92 -1.28 -12.65
N TYR A 494 9.52 -2.38 -12.03
CA TYR A 494 9.17 -2.36 -10.61
C TYR A 494 10.43 -2.33 -9.75
N ASN A 495 10.45 -1.54 -8.68
CA ASN A 495 11.21 -1.85 -7.47
C ASN A 495 10.33 -2.67 -6.51
N GLU A 496 10.89 -3.21 -5.42
CA GLU A 496 10.11 -4.03 -4.47
C GLU A 496 8.89 -3.29 -3.90
N GLY A 497 8.99 -2.00 -3.57
CA GLY A 497 7.86 -1.22 -3.06
C GLY A 497 6.75 -1.02 -4.11
N THR A 498 7.10 -0.74 -5.36
CA THR A 498 6.12 -0.64 -6.45
C THR A 498 5.56 -1.99 -6.89
N LEU A 499 6.30 -3.10 -6.66
CA LEU A 499 5.77 -4.44 -6.87
C LEU A 499 4.76 -4.80 -5.78
N VAL A 500 5.02 -4.46 -4.51
CA VAL A 500 4.03 -4.60 -3.43
C VAL A 500 2.73 -3.84 -3.77
N ASP A 501 2.84 -2.62 -4.29
CA ASP A 501 1.70 -1.83 -4.77
C ASP A 501 0.98 -2.52 -5.94
N ALA A 502 1.72 -3.11 -6.89
CA ALA A 502 1.14 -3.88 -7.98
C ALA A 502 0.44 -5.16 -7.49
N MET A 503 0.99 -5.85 -6.49
CA MET A 503 0.36 -7.01 -5.84
C MET A 503 -0.94 -6.61 -5.11
N GLN A 504 -0.95 -5.46 -4.42
CA GLN A 504 -2.15 -4.91 -3.78
C GLN A 504 -3.23 -4.53 -4.81
N ASN A 505 -2.80 -4.14 -6.01
CA ASN A 505 -3.67 -3.76 -7.11
C ASN A 505 -3.72 -4.83 -8.20
N ALA A 506 -3.55 -6.11 -7.84
CA ALA A 506 -3.48 -7.21 -8.79
C ALA A 506 -4.76 -7.37 -9.64
N TRP A 507 -5.89 -6.82 -9.15
CA TRP A 507 -7.13 -6.69 -9.90
C TRP A 507 -6.95 -5.98 -11.26
N ARG A 508 -5.92 -5.15 -11.45
CA ARG A 508 -5.62 -4.50 -12.74
C ARG A 508 -5.18 -5.47 -13.84
N PHE A 509 -4.78 -6.67 -13.46
CA PHE A 509 -4.33 -7.72 -14.38
C PHE A 509 -5.41 -8.79 -14.61
N VAL A 510 -6.62 -8.57 -14.10
CA VAL A 510 -7.75 -9.50 -14.22
C VAL A 510 -8.80 -8.90 -15.15
N GLU A 511 -9.20 -9.68 -16.16
CA GLU A 511 -10.20 -9.27 -17.15
C GLU A 511 -11.63 -9.49 -16.63
N ASP A 512 -11.89 -10.61 -15.95
CA ASP A 512 -13.21 -10.93 -15.40
C ASP A 512 -13.65 -9.89 -14.36
N PRO A 513 -14.80 -9.20 -14.56
CA PRO A 513 -15.25 -8.15 -13.65
C PRO A 513 -15.51 -8.62 -12.22
N ALA A 514 -16.06 -9.83 -12.03
CA ALA A 514 -16.40 -10.35 -10.71
C ALA A 514 -15.13 -10.70 -9.91
N LEU A 515 -14.17 -11.38 -10.54
CA LEU A 515 -12.87 -11.69 -9.94
C LEU A 515 -12.09 -10.41 -9.64
N ARG A 516 -12.15 -9.42 -10.54
CA ARG A 516 -11.54 -8.11 -10.35
C ARG A 516 -12.09 -7.40 -9.12
N ASP A 517 -13.40 -7.37 -8.96
CA ASP A 517 -14.04 -6.70 -7.83
C ASP A 517 -13.76 -7.43 -6.52
N ARG A 518 -13.77 -8.77 -6.51
CA ARG A 518 -13.34 -9.56 -5.34
C ARG A 518 -11.89 -9.28 -4.94
N LEU A 519 -10.96 -9.16 -5.91
CA LEU A 519 -9.57 -8.78 -5.62
C LEU A 519 -9.44 -7.36 -5.09
N LYS A 520 -10.29 -6.41 -5.52
CA LYS A 520 -10.30 -5.06 -4.92
C LYS A 520 -10.68 -5.12 -3.45
N GLU A 521 -11.68 -5.92 -3.10
CA GLU A 521 -12.10 -6.15 -1.71
C GLU A 521 -11.01 -6.84 -0.89
N ALA A 522 -10.35 -7.86 -1.46
CA ALA A 522 -9.23 -8.57 -0.85
C ALA A 522 -7.92 -7.74 -0.77
N LYS A 523 -7.89 -6.54 -1.36
CA LYS A 523 -6.68 -5.72 -1.52
C LYS A 523 -5.56 -6.48 -2.26
N GLY A 524 -5.92 -7.21 -3.31
CA GLY A 524 -5.00 -7.88 -4.24
C GLY A 524 -4.55 -9.27 -3.81
N ILE A 525 -3.31 -9.64 -4.16
CA ILE A 525 -2.71 -10.95 -3.83
C ILE A 525 -1.71 -10.84 -2.69
N GLY A 526 -1.70 -11.86 -1.83
CA GLY A 526 -0.91 -11.89 -0.60
C GLY A 526 -1.37 -10.86 0.43
N THR A 527 -1.01 -11.09 1.68
CA THR A 527 -1.28 -10.18 2.80
C THR A 527 -0.08 -9.25 3.04
N PRO A 528 -0.25 -8.10 3.73
CA PRO A 528 0.86 -7.20 4.04
C PRO A 528 2.07 -7.91 4.69
N ALA A 529 1.82 -8.96 5.49
CA ALA A 529 2.86 -9.74 6.14
C ALA A 529 3.61 -10.72 5.23
N THR A 530 3.04 -11.12 4.08
CA THR A 530 3.56 -12.22 3.25
C THR A 530 4.17 -11.75 1.93
N ARG A 531 3.81 -10.56 1.43
CA ARG A 531 4.28 -10.07 0.12
C ARG A 531 5.81 -9.97 0.01
N ALA A 532 6.46 -9.51 1.07
CA ALA A 532 7.92 -9.36 1.07
C ALA A 532 8.63 -10.72 1.02
N GLU A 533 8.14 -11.72 1.76
CA GLU A 533 8.67 -13.09 1.72
C GLU A 533 8.42 -13.76 0.35
N VAL A 534 7.29 -13.48 -0.32
CA VAL A 534 7.05 -13.95 -1.69
C VAL A 534 8.12 -13.42 -2.66
N ILE A 535 8.40 -12.11 -2.62
CA ILE A 535 9.41 -11.48 -3.48
C ILE A 535 10.80 -12.06 -3.18
N LYS A 536 11.15 -12.17 -1.90
CA LYS A 536 12.41 -12.77 -1.45
C LYS A 536 12.55 -14.23 -1.91
N GLY A 537 11.47 -15.01 -1.85
CA GLY A 537 11.42 -16.38 -2.32
C GLY A 537 11.68 -16.50 -3.82
N LEU A 538 11.07 -15.64 -4.64
CA LEU A 538 11.33 -15.57 -6.09
C LEU A 538 12.79 -15.22 -6.40
N ARG A 539 13.40 -14.33 -5.61
CA ARG A 539 14.83 -13.99 -5.72
C ARG A 539 15.73 -15.14 -5.30
N LYS A 540 15.42 -15.83 -4.20
CA LYS A 540 16.16 -17.00 -3.71
C LYS A 540 16.14 -18.14 -4.71
N GLN A 541 15.06 -18.30 -5.46
CA GLN A 541 14.91 -19.28 -6.54
C GLN A 541 15.53 -18.83 -7.88
N ASN A 542 16.21 -17.68 -7.91
CA ASN A 542 16.79 -17.08 -9.11
C ASN A 542 15.80 -16.92 -10.27
N LEU A 543 14.52 -16.66 -9.96
CA LEU A 543 13.49 -16.31 -10.94
C LEU A 543 13.41 -14.79 -11.13
N LEU A 544 13.76 -14.03 -10.08
CA LEU A 544 13.92 -12.59 -10.11
C LEU A 544 15.34 -12.19 -9.68
N GLY A 545 15.93 -11.24 -10.39
CA GLY A 545 17.16 -10.56 -10.00
C GLY A 545 16.92 -9.10 -9.65
N ALA A 546 18.02 -8.41 -9.34
CA ALA A 546 18.02 -6.97 -9.08
C ALA A 546 19.04 -6.26 -9.98
N ASP A 547 18.65 -5.11 -10.52
CA ASP A 547 19.53 -4.15 -11.18
C ASP A 547 19.38 -2.78 -10.50
N GLY A 548 20.32 -2.49 -9.59
CA GLY A 548 20.17 -1.40 -8.63
C GLY A 548 18.92 -1.61 -7.77
N LYS A 549 17.99 -0.64 -7.81
CA LYS A 549 16.71 -0.73 -7.10
C LYS A 549 15.61 -1.48 -7.88
N TRP A 550 15.86 -1.83 -9.14
CA TRP A 550 14.85 -2.42 -10.01
C TRP A 550 14.86 -3.95 -9.94
N LEU A 551 13.68 -4.55 -9.98
CA LEU A 551 13.47 -5.98 -10.14
C LEU A 551 13.43 -6.32 -11.63
N VAL A 552 14.13 -7.37 -12.00
CA VAL A 552 14.24 -7.85 -13.38
C VAL A 552 14.02 -9.36 -13.39
N PRO A 553 13.19 -9.92 -14.28
CA PRO A 553 13.07 -11.37 -14.38
C PRO A 553 14.36 -11.97 -14.95
N THR A 554 14.78 -13.10 -14.42
CA THR A 554 15.91 -13.86 -15.01
C THR A 554 15.45 -14.53 -16.30
N PRO A 555 16.39 -15.04 -17.15
CA PRO A 555 16.01 -15.88 -18.28
C PRO A 555 15.12 -17.06 -17.86
N ALA A 556 15.44 -17.69 -16.72
CA ALA A 556 14.63 -18.76 -16.14
C ALA A 556 13.26 -18.28 -15.68
N GLY A 557 13.16 -17.11 -15.03
CA GLY A 557 11.89 -16.53 -14.62
C GLY A 557 10.97 -16.21 -15.79
N LEU A 558 11.53 -15.68 -16.89
CA LEU A 558 10.76 -15.38 -18.10
C LEU A 558 10.32 -16.66 -18.82
N HIS A 559 11.23 -17.64 -18.98
CA HIS A 559 10.90 -18.94 -19.57
C HIS A 559 9.82 -19.65 -18.74
N LEU A 560 9.94 -19.66 -17.40
CA LEU A 560 8.91 -20.25 -16.54
C LEU A 560 7.56 -19.59 -16.77
N PHE A 561 7.52 -18.26 -16.79
CA PHE A 561 6.30 -17.52 -17.05
C PHE A 561 5.69 -17.88 -18.41
N GLU A 562 6.48 -17.95 -19.48
CA GLU A 562 6.00 -18.28 -20.82
C GLU A 562 5.46 -19.72 -20.90
N THR A 563 6.18 -20.69 -20.32
CA THR A 563 5.74 -22.09 -20.24
C THR A 563 4.45 -22.23 -19.45
N LEU A 564 4.35 -21.59 -18.28
CA LEU A 564 3.14 -21.63 -17.47
C LEU A 564 1.97 -20.90 -18.15
N ARG A 565 2.21 -19.76 -18.79
CA ARG A 565 1.16 -19.03 -19.53
C ARG A 565 0.59 -19.87 -20.66
N ALA A 566 1.42 -20.65 -21.37
CA ALA A 566 0.98 -21.51 -22.46
C ALA A 566 0.26 -22.78 -21.97
N ALA A 567 0.81 -23.46 -20.96
CA ALA A 567 0.32 -24.76 -20.52
C ALA A 567 -0.76 -24.70 -19.43
N ALA A 568 -0.71 -23.68 -18.57
CA ALA A 568 -1.50 -23.59 -17.35
C ALA A 568 -1.75 -22.11 -16.97
N PRO A 569 -2.49 -21.34 -17.81
CA PRO A 569 -2.63 -19.89 -17.66
C PRO A 569 -3.21 -19.46 -16.31
N THR A 570 -4.05 -20.29 -15.68
CA THR A 570 -4.61 -20.05 -14.34
C THR A 570 -3.53 -19.92 -13.25
N LEU A 571 -2.31 -20.44 -13.46
CA LEU A 571 -1.20 -20.30 -12.51
C LEU A 571 -0.56 -18.90 -12.53
N VAL A 572 -0.63 -18.20 -13.65
CA VAL A 572 -0.03 -16.86 -13.81
C VAL A 572 -1.06 -15.75 -13.65
N ASP A 573 -2.35 -16.08 -13.65
CA ASP A 573 -3.46 -15.16 -13.43
C ASP A 573 -3.74 -14.91 -11.94
N PRO A 574 -3.65 -13.66 -11.44
CA PRO A 574 -4.04 -13.35 -10.06
C PRO A 574 -5.54 -13.58 -9.78
N GLY A 575 -6.39 -13.67 -10.79
CA GLY A 575 -7.82 -13.99 -10.67
C GLY A 575 -8.10 -15.31 -9.95
N THR A 576 -7.20 -16.30 -10.05
CA THR A 576 -7.29 -17.56 -9.31
C THR A 576 -7.32 -17.35 -7.79
N THR A 577 -6.59 -16.35 -7.28
CA THR A 577 -6.67 -16.01 -5.86
C THR A 577 -8.06 -15.50 -5.49
N ALA A 578 -8.69 -14.64 -6.30
CA ALA A 578 -10.05 -14.17 -6.05
C ALA A 578 -11.05 -15.32 -6.02
N LEU A 579 -10.96 -16.24 -6.98
CA LEU A 579 -11.84 -17.40 -7.06
C LEU A 579 -11.78 -18.24 -5.78
N TRP A 580 -10.57 -18.45 -5.25
CA TRP A 580 -10.41 -19.17 -3.99
C TRP A 580 -11.03 -18.43 -2.82
N GLU A 581 -10.79 -17.12 -2.71
CA GLU A 581 -11.38 -16.33 -1.64
C GLU A 581 -12.92 -16.35 -1.69
N MET A 582 -13.54 -16.33 -2.88
CA MET A 582 -15.00 -16.49 -3.03
C MET A 582 -15.49 -17.83 -2.50
N LYS A 583 -14.80 -18.94 -2.82
CA LYS A 583 -15.15 -20.27 -2.30
C LYS A 583 -15.01 -20.34 -0.78
N LEU A 584 -14.01 -19.66 -0.21
CA LEU A 584 -13.85 -19.59 1.24
C LEU A 584 -14.95 -18.74 1.90
N ASP A 585 -15.44 -17.69 1.24
CA ASP A 585 -16.57 -16.90 1.71
C ASP A 585 -17.88 -17.73 1.70
N GLU A 586 -18.03 -18.66 0.75
CA GLU A 586 -19.13 -19.62 0.73
C GLU A 586 -19.10 -20.54 1.96
N VAL A 587 -17.91 -20.95 2.43
CA VAL A 587 -17.76 -21.69 3.70
C VAL A 587 -18.19 -20.84 4.89
N VAL A 588 -17.74 -19.58 4.96
CA VAL A 588 -18.11 -18.68 6.06
C VAL A 588 -19.61 -18.42 6.11
N THR A 589 -20.27 -18.35 4.94
CA THR A 589 -21.72 -18.13 4.82
C THR A 589 -22.56 -19.41 4.91
N GLY A 590 -21.92 -20.58 5.09
CA GLY A 590 -22.61 -21.88 5.15
C GLY A 590 -23.18 -22.36 3.80
N ARG A 591 -22.77 -21.73 2.69
CA ARG A 591 -23.19 -22.10 1.32
C ARG A 591 -22.34 -23.24 0.73
N ALA A 592 -21.16 -23.50 1.29
CA ALA A 592 -20.31 -24.61 0.88
C ALA A 592 -19.72 -25.33 2.10
N ASP A 593 -19.53 -26.64 1.99
CA ASP A 593 -18.73 -27.41 2.94
C ASP A 593 -17.24 -27.21 2.66
N PHE A 594 -16.45 -27.03 3.71
CA PHE A 594 -15.03 -26.73 3.60
C PHE A 594 -14.21 -27.87 2.97
N ARG A 595 -14.63 -29.13 3.13
CA ARG A 595 -13.97 -30.29 2.49
C ARG A 595 -14.24 -30.29 0.99
N HIS A 596 -15.45 -29.97 0.55
CA HIS A 596 -15.74 -29.82 -0.88
C HIS A 596 -14.87 -28.74 -1.53
N VAL A 597 -14.59 -27.64 -0.83
CA VAL A 597 -13.66 -26.61 -1.33
C VAL A 597 -12.23 -27.15 -1.46
N ILE A 598 -11.74 -27.90 -0.46
CA ILE A 598 -10.43 -28.55 -0.51
C ILE A 598 -10.35 -29.54 -1.69
N ASP A 599 -11.36 -30.41 -1.85
CA ASP A 599 -11.40 -31.42 -2.90
C ASP A 599 -11.45 -30.80 -4.29
N ALA A 600 -12.25 -29.74 -4.48
CA ALA A 600 -12.32 -29.03 -5.75
C ALA A 600 -10.97 -28.39 -6.12
N ILE A 601 -10.24 -27.86 -5.15
CA ILE A 601 -8.89 -27.31 -5.36
C ILE A 601 -7.88 -28.42 -5.66
N ALA A 602 -7.99 -29.57 -4.99
CA ALA A 602 -7.13 -30.72 -5.26
C ALA A 602 -7.35 -31.29 -6.66
N SER A 603 -8.60 -31.39 -7.13
CA SER A 603 -8.91 -31.77 -8.51
C SER A 603 -8.33 -30.80 -9.53
N GLU A 604 -8.35 -29.50 -9.25
CA GLU A 604 -7.71 -28.52 -10.12
C GLU A 604 -6.18 -28.67 -10.11
N ALA A 605 -5.57 -28.92 -8.95
CA ALA A 605 -4.14 -29.22 -8.87
C ALA A 605 -3.80 -30.44 -9.73
N ASP A 606 -4.59 -31.50 -9.69
CA ASP A 606 -4.37 -32.72 -10.48
C ASP A 606 -4.40 -32.47 -11.99
N ARG A 607 -5.37 -31.66 -12.46
CA ARG A 607 -5.41 -31.23 -13.87
C ARG A 607 -4.16 -30.45 -14.26
N LEU A 608 -3.71 -29.53 -13.42
CA LEU A 608 -2.52 -28.73 -13.64
C LEU A 608 -1.24 -29.58 -13.61
N ILE A 609 -1.19 -30.64 -12.79
CA ILE A 609 -0.11 -31.64 -12.83
C ILE A 609 -0.05 -32.29 -14.21
N GLY A 610 -1.19 -32.73 -14.75
CA GLY A 610 -1.28 -33.28 -16.10
C GLY A 610 -0.74 -32.32 -17.17
N ALA A 611 -1.13 -31.05 -17.10
CA ALA A 611 -0.65 -30.02 -18.02
C ALA A 611 0.88 -29.82 -17.94
N LEU A 612 1.44 -29.79 -16.73
CA LEU A 612 2.88 -29.62 -16.52
C LEU A 612 3.71 -30.85 -16.91
N ILE A 613 3.14 -32.07 -16.78
CA ILE A 613 3.77 -33.29 -17.29
C ILE A 613 3.86 -33.26 -18.82
N GLY A 614 2.84 -32.70 -19.49
CA GLY A 614 2.84 -32.50 -20.94
C GLY A 614 3.95 -31.58 -21.46
N GLN A 615 4.57 -30.77 -20.60
CA GLN A 615 5.67 -29.85 -20.95
C GLN A 615 7.07 -30.46 -20.78
N ARG A 616 7.19 -31.78 -20.65
CA ARG A 616 8.48 -32.49 -20.61
C ARG A 616 9.29 -32.19 -21.88
N GLY A 617 10.28 -31.31 -21.76
CA GLY A 617 11.11 -30.82 -22.87
C GLY A 617 11.42 -29.33 -22.78
N ALA A 618 10.54 -28.54 -22.15
CA ALA A 618 10.78 -27.13 -21.82
C ALA A 618 11.67 -27.01 -20.58
N THR A 619 12.94 -27.44 -20.70
CA THR A 619 13.86 -27.47 -19.56
C THR A 619 14.30 -26.07 -19.12
N LEU A 620 14.31 -25.85 -17.82
CA LEU A 620 14.73 -24.62 -17.16
C LEU A 620 16.07 -24.81 -16.45
N ASP A 621 16.98 -23.88 -16.69
CA ASP A 621 18.23 -23.74 -15.95
C ASP A 621 18.14 -22.55 -14.98
N LEU A 622 18.04 -22.86 -13.68
CA LEU A 622 18.02 -21.86 -12.61
C LEU A 622 19.40 -21.26 -12.30
N GLY A 623 20.49 -21.73 -12.94
CA GLY A 623 21.85 -21.25 -12.73
C GLY A 623 22.19 -19.93 -13.43
N LEU A 624 21.41 -19.54 -14.44
CA LEU A 624 21.68 -18.34 -15.23
C LEU A 624 21.28 -17.07 -14.46
N PRO A 625 22.21 -16.10 -14.25
CA PRO A 625 21.89 -14.87 -13.55
C PRO A 625 20.94 -13.98 -14.37
N ALA A 626 20.28 -13.03 -13.70
CA ALA A 626 19.55 -11.97 -14.39
C ALA A 626 20.46 -11.22 -15.35
N VAL A 627 19.96 -10.91 -16.55
CA VAL A 627 20.69 -10.09 -17.51
C VAL A 627 20.77 -8.66 -16.98
N LYS A 628 21.99 -8.16 -16.73
CA LYS A 628 22.21 -6.75 -16.35
C LYS A 628 21.77 -5.83 -17.49
N VAL A 629 21.00 -4.80 -17.17
CA VAL A 629 20.48 -3.89 -18.19
C VAL A 629 21.59 -2.92 -18.61
N ARG A 630 21.90 -2.86 -19.91
CA ARG A 630 22.64 -1.73 -20.45
C ARG A 630 21.67 -0.57 -20.58
N PHE A 631 21.73 0.39 -19.65
CA PHE A 631 21.08 1.68 -19.87
C PHE A 631 21.71 2.31 -21.11
N ALA A 632 20.93 2.51 -22.17
CA ALA A 632 21.32 3.42 -23.22
C ALA A 632 21.53 4.78 -22.55
N ARG A 633 22.80 5.19 -22.38
CA ARG A 633 23.13 6.53 -21.91
C ARG A 633 22.37 7.50 -22.81
N ARG A 634 21.54 8.36 -22.21
CA ARG A 634 20.99 9.54 -22.90
C ARG A 634 22.18 10.23 -23.55
N GLY A 635 22.21 10.25 -24.89
CA GLY A 635 23.21 10.98 -25.63
C GLY A 635 23.16 12.43 -25.17
N ALA A 636 24.26 12.92 -24.59
CA ALA A 636 24.45 14.34 -24.41
C ALA A 636 24.51 14.94 -25.82
N ALA A 637 23.46 15.66 -26.20
CA ALA A 637 23.45 16.43 -27.43
C ALA A 637 24.59 17.48 -27.39
N GLY A 638 25.35 17.49 -28.47
CA GLY A 638 26.42 18.41 -28.89
C GLY A 638 26.87 19.51 -27.93
N ARG A 639 28.08 19.35 -27.40
CA ARG A 639 29.00 20.49 -27.25
C ARG A 639 29.91 20.51 -28.48
N SER A 640 29.61 21.43 -29.38
CA SER A 640 30.55 21.91 -30.40
C SER A 640 31.81 22.41 -29.68
N THR A 641 32.95 21.81 -29.95
CA THR A 641 34.26 22.38 -29.66
C THR A 641 34.96 22.66 -30.98
N THR A 642 35.04 23.95 -31.25
CA THR A 642 35.85 24.61 -32.27
C THR A 642 37.28 24.11 -32.32
N THR A 643 37.73 23.82 -33.54
CA THR A 643 39.10 23.53 -33.95
C THR A 643 39.99 24.80 -33.90
N ARG A 644 41.11 24.70 -33.18
CA ARG A 644 42.40 25.43 -33.34
C ARG A 644 43.40 24.54 -32.57
N GLY A 645 44.42 23.90 -33.14
CA GLY A 645 45.48 24.39 -34.02
C GLY A 645 46.72 24.70 -33.16
N GLY A 646 47.75 23.84 -33.15
CA GLY A 646 49.07 24.16 -32.57
C GLY A 646 49.89 23.02 -31.96
N ALA A 647 50.83 22.50 -32.76
CA ALA A 647 52.20 22.01 -32.51
C ALA A 647 52.64 21.20 -31.26
N ALA A 648 53.55 20.26 -31.58
CA ALA A 648 54.32 19.29 -30.80
C ALA A 648 55.10 19.81 -29.57
N VAL A 649 55.46 18.90 -28.65
CA VAL A 649 56.85 18.49 -28.30
C VAL A 649 56.84 17.31 -27.29
N SER A 650 57.88 16.49 -27.39
CA SER A 650 58.30 15.22 -26.77
C SER A 650 58.39 15.10 -25.24
N GLY A 651 58.39 13.86 -24.71
CA GLY A 651 59.05 13.55 -23.43
C GLY A 651 58.55 12.32 -22.63
N ASP A 652 58.88 11.13 -23.10
CA ASP A 652 59.42 9.92 -22.42
C ASP A 652 59.17 9.53 -20.93
N VAL A 653 59.15 8.20 -20.71
CA VAL A 653 59.46 7.39 -19.50
C VAL A 653 58.39 6.99 -18.43
N ALA A 654 58.08 5.68 -18.48
CA ALA A 654 57.95 4.61 -17.45
C ALA A 654 57.08 4.71 -16.16
N LYS A 655 56.30 3.63 -15.99
CA LYS A 655 55.67 3.03 -14.78
C LYS A 655 56.71 2.70 -13.67
N PRO A 656 56.35 2.62 -12.36
CA PRO A 656 55.74 1.38 -11.83
C PRO A 656 54.75 1.50 -10.64
N ALA A 657 54.19 0.33 -10.32
CA ALA A 657 53.09 0.01 -9.42
C ALA A 657 53.37 0.21 -7.91
N ARG A 658 52.28 0.29 -7.11
CA ARG A 658 52.34 0.12 -5.65
C ARG A 658 51.20 -0.72 -5.07
N ARG A 659 51.53 -1.25 -3.90
CA ARG A 659 51.18 -2.53 -3.28
C ARG A 659 50.25 -2.29 -2.07
N ARG A 660 49.39 -3.28 -1.78
CA ARG A 660 48.52 -3.37 -0.59
C ARG A 660 49.30 -3.43 0.71
N THR A 661 48.74 -2.88 1.80
CA THR A 661 48.91 -3.40 3.17
C THR A 661 47.66 -3.20 4.04
N ARG A 662 47.39 -4.21 4.88
CA ARG A 662 46.37 -4.33 5.94
C ARG A 662 46.87 -3.65 7.23
N LYS A 663 45.96 -3.29 8.16
CA LYS A 663 46.31 -3.05 9.57
C LYS A 663 45.26 -3.63 10.54
N VAL A 664 45.77 -4.13 11.66
CA VAL A 664 45.14 -4.88 12.76
C VAL A 664 45.01 -3.97 14.01
N ALA A 665 44.26 -4.44 15.00
CA ALA A 665 43.59 -3.77 16.13
C ALA A 665 44.40 -3.46 17.42
N ALA A 666 43.79 -2.57 18.24
CA ALA A 666 43.73 -2.44 19.73
C ALA A 666 45.04 -2.13 20.52
N PRO A 667 45.01 -1.67 21.82
CA PRO A 667 43.93 -1.68 22.84
C PRO A 667 43.81 -0.39 23.74
N ALA A 668 43.32 -0.56 24.98
CA ALA A 668 42.53 0.31 25.86
C ALA A 668 43.27 1.03 27.03
N GLU A 669 42.51 1.82 27.84
CA GLU A 669 42.65 2.31 29.25
C GLU A 669 42.11 3.77 29.34
N GLY A 670 41.52 4.37 30.39
CA GLY A 670 41.22 4.06 31.80
C GLY A 670 40.87 5.40 32.53
N ASP A 671 40.10 5.33 33.63
CA ASP A 671 39.94 6.28 34.76
C ASP A 671 39.02 7.55 34.80
N ALA A 672 37.96 7.41 35.63
CA ALA A 672 37.66 8.04 36.94
C ALA A 672 37.46 9.57 37.19
N ALA A 673 36.22 9.88 37.65
CA ALA A 673 35.80 10.59 38.90
C ALA A 673 36.02 12.11 39.21
N ALA A 674 34.88 12.84 39.24
CA ALA A 674 34.36 13.76 40.30
C ALA A 674 34.99 15.18 40.56
N PRO A 675 34.40 16.10 41.40
CA PRO A 675 33.09 16.79 41.26
C PRO A 675 33.03 18.32 41.70
N LYS A 676 31.85 18.97 41.50
CA LYS A 676 31.23 20.17 42.19
C LYS A 676 31.79 21.60 41.89
N PRO A 677 31.10 22.74 42.23
CA PRO A 677 29.86 22.92 43.01
C PRO A 677 28.76 23.90 42.48
N ARG A 678 27.51 23.63 42.92
CA ARG A 678 26.50 24.51 43.54
C ARG A 678 26.51 26.04 43.29
N ARG A 679 25.33 26.56 42.91
CA ARG A 679 24.75 27.79 43.52
C ARG A 679 23.23 27.66 43.67
N THR A 680 22.76 28.04 44.85
CA THR A 680 21.38 27.96 45.35
C THR A 680 20.75 29.36 45.45
N ARG A 681 19.43 29.36 45.71
CA ARG A 681 18.55 30.45 46.20
C ARG A 681 18.05 31.41 45.11
N LYS A 682 16.78 31.84 45.10
CA LYS A 682 15.85 32.11 46.21
C LYS A 682 14.38 32.09 45.76
N THR A 683 13.53 31.84 46.73
CA THR A 683 12.05 31.84 46.75
C THR A 683 11.44 33.25 46.91
N LYS A 684 10.18 33.38 46.48
CA LYS A 684 9.03 34.18 47.02
C LYS A 684 7.97 34.22 45.89
N GLY A 685 6.67 34.04 46.05
CA GLY A 685 5.75 33.99 47.20
C GLY A 685 4.43 34.69 46.79
N ALA A 686 3.28 34.20 47.32
CA ALA A 686 1.91 34.75 47.27
C ALA A 686 1.12 34.52 45.95
N SER A 687 -0.04 33.84 45.90
CA SER A 687 -1.32 33.90 46.66
C SER A 687 -2.40 34.70 45.91
N SER A 688 -3.43 34.02 45.40
CA SER A 688 -4.84 34.41 45.58
C SER A 688 -5.78 33.34 44.99
N ALA A 689 -6.71 32.88 45.83
CA ALA A 689 -7.83 32.01 45.48
C ALA A 689 -9.06 32.87 45.04
N PRO A 690 -10.28 32.32 44.86
CA PRO A 690 -11.06 32.43 43.61
C PRO A 690 -12.34 33.27 43.79
N PRO A 691 -13.29 33.20 42.84
CA PRO A 691 -14.66 32.98 43.31
C PRO A 691 -15.44 31.90 42.54
N ALA A 692 -16.46 31.42 43.24
CA ALA A 692 -17.34 30.33 42.91
C ALA A 692 -18.68 30.80 42.30
N ALA A 693 -19.35 29.82 41.68
CA ALA A 693 -20.80 29.60 41.63
C ALA A 693 -21.73 30.62 40.95
N ALA A 694 -22.41 30.15 39.91
CA ALA A 694 -23.86 30.29 39.79
C ALA A 694 -24.43 29.10 39.00
N ALA A 695 -25.27 28.32 39.69
CA ALA A 695 -26.21 27.38 39.09
C ALA A 695 -27.47 28.16 38.66
N ALA A 696 -28.06 27.79 37.52
CA ALA A 696 -29.44 28.12 37.19
C ALA A 696 -30.01 27.05 36.26
N GLU A 697 -31.27 26.75 36.50
CA GLU A 697 -32.03 25.57 36.13
C GLU A 697 -32.57 25.57 34.69
N SER A 698 -33.21 24.44 34.41
CA SER A 698 -33.86 23.91 33.21
C SER A 698 -35.02 24.71 32.60
N ALA A 699 -35.04 24.65 31.26
CA ALA A 699 -36.19 24.45 30.34
C ALA A 699 -37.20 25.60 30.07
N PRO A 700 -37.99 25.57 28.97
CA PRO A 700 -37.93 24.78 27.72
C PRO A 700 -37.98 25.64 26.43
N ALA A 701 -37.99 24.94 25.29
CA ALA A 701 -38.01 25.37 23.90
C ALA A 701 -39.06 26.43 23.51
N GLU A 702 -38.62 27.39 22.69
CA GLU A 702 -39.48 28.09 21.73
C GLU A 702 -38.90 27.94 20.32
N ALA A 703 -39.75 27.45 19.42
CA ALA A 703 -39.49 27.28 18.02
C ALA A 703 -39.39 28.63 17.31
N SER A 704 -38.48 28.72 16.34
CA SER A 704 -38.44 29.80 15.35
C SER A 704 -38.16 29.21 13.96
N PRO A 705 -38.58 29.92 12.90
CA PRO A 705 -39.47 29.34 11.89
C PRO A 705 -38.75 28.72 10.69
N ILE A 706 -39.47 27.78 10.07
CA ILE A 706 -39.14 27.15 8.78
C ILE A 706 -39.25 28.21 7.66
N PRO A 707 -38.25 28.38 6.79
CA PRO A 707 -38.46 29.04 5.50
C PRO A 707 -38.89 28.01 4.44
N GLU A 708 -40.01 28.32 3.78
CA GLU A 708 -40.49 27.72 2.53
C GLU A 708 -39.35 27.71 1.47
N SER A 709 -39.10 26.66 0.71
CA SER A 709 -40.01 26.06 -0.25
C SER A 709 -39.43 24.74 -0.79
N ARG A 710 -40.20 23.65 -0.72
CA ARG A 710 -39.94 22.42 -1.49
C ARG A 710 -40.19 22.70 -2.98
N ARG A 711 -39.17 23.16 -3.70
CA ARG A 711 -39.14 23.00 -5.16
C ARG A 711 -38.96 21.52 -5.45
N ARG A 712 -39.95 20.89 -6.09
CA ARG A 712 -39.81 19.56 -6.68
C ARG A 712 -38.58 19.57 -7.59
N ARG A 713 -37.56 18.82 -7.21
CA ARG A 713 -36.31 18.73 -7.97
C ARG A 713 -36.49 17.59 -8.97
N GLU A 714 -36.18 17.81 -10.23
CA GLU A 714 -36.18 16.72 -11.21
C GLU A 714 -34.96 15.80 -10.97
N PRO A 715 -35.10 14.48 -11.12
CA PRO A 715 -34.00 13.55 -11.03
C PRO A 715 -33.02 13.75 -12.21
N THR A 716 -31.73 13.61 -11.96
CA THR A 716 -30.73 13.69 -13.03
C THR A 716 -30.91 12.54 -14.04
N GLU A 717 -30.55 12.75 -15.31
CA GLU A 717 -30.62 11.71 -16.35
C GLU A 717 -29.90 10.42 -15.94
N ARG A 718 -28.77 10.54 -15.21
CA ARG A 718 -28.04 9.39 -14.68
C ARG A 718 -28.81 8.61 -13.61
N MET A 719 -29.56 9.30 -12.75
CA MET A 719 -30.42 8.65 -11.76
C MET A 719 -31.57 7.90 -12.43
N VAL A 720 -32.20 8.51 -13.42
CA VAL A 720 -33.29 7.88 -14.19
C VAL A 720 -32.78 6.67 -14.99
N ALA A 721 -31.62 6.78 -15.64
CA ALA A 721 -31.01 5.67 -16.37
C ALA A 721 -30.66 4.50 -15.44
N PHE A 722 -30.14 4.81 -14.24
CA PHE A 722 -29.84 3.79 -13.25
C PHE A 722 -31.11 3.14 -12.69
N ALA A 723 -32.16 3.91 -12.42
CA ALA A 723 -33.45 3.38 -11.96
C ALA A 723 -34.11 2.47 -13.00
N ARG A 724 -34.07 2.83 -14.29
CA ARG A 724 -34.53 1.97 -15.40
C ARG A 724 -33.73 0.67 -15.48
N SER A 725 -32.40 0.75 -15.48
CA SER A 725 -31.52 -0.42 -15.51
C SER A 725 -31.72 -1.35 -14.31
N LEU A 726 -32.03 -0.79 -13.14
CA LEU A 726 -32.30 -1.54 -11.92
C LEU A 726 -33.68 -2.23 -11.96
N ALA A 727 -34.69 -1.51 -12.46
CA ALA A 727 -36.04 -2.02 -12.67
C ALA A 727 -36.02 -3.23 -13.64
N ASP A 728 -35.35 -3.08 -14.78
CA ASP A 728 -35.21 -4.14 -15.80
C ASP A 728 -34.47 -5.37 -15.24
N ARG A 729 -33.37 -5.16 -14.50
CA ARG A 729 -32.59 -6.27 -13.90
C ARG A 729 -33.36 -7.04 -12.84
N LYS A 730 -34.25 -6.39 -12.11
CA LYS A 730 -35.05 -7.01 -11.04
C LYS A 730 -36.46 -7.43 -11.48
N GLY A 731 -36.83 -7.19 -12.75
CA GLY A 731 -38.14 -7.53 -13.28
C GLY A 731 -39.29 -6.77 -12.60
N ILE A 732 -39.04 -5.55 -12.11
CA ILE A 732 -40.01 -4.70 -11.41
C ILE A 732 -40.35 -3.48 -12.26
N ALA A 733 -41.59 -3.00 -12.19
CA ALA A 733 -42.00 -1.79 -12.90
C ALA A 733 -41.39 -0.54 -12.24
N LEU A 734 -40.84 0.37 -13.04
CA LEU A 734 -40.38 1.67 -12.55
C LEU A 734 -41.59 2.60 -12.37
N PRO A 735 -41.85 3.13 -11.16
CA PRO A 735 -42.96 4.06 -10.96
C PRO A 735 -42.77 5.35 -11.78
N ASP A 736 -43.80 5.77 -12.51
CA ASP A 736 -43.79 7.00 -13.34
C ASP A 736 -43.28 8.26 -12.61
N PRO A 737 -43.58 8.49 -11.31
CA PRO A 737 -43.03 9.63 -10.58
C PRO A 737 -41.50 9.63 -10.50
N CYS A 738 -40.83 8.48 -10.59
CA CYS A 738 -39.36 8.40 -10.57
C CYS A 738 -38.72 9.07 -11.80
N LEU A 739 -39.47 9.32 -12.87
CA LEU A 739 -38.96 10.01 -14.04
C LEU A 739 -38.95 11.53 -13.88
N ARG A 740 -39.71 12.08 -12.93
CA ARG A 740 -39.99 13.53 -12.82
C ARG A 740 -39.76 14.10 -11.43
N ASP A 741 -39.63 13.25 -10.41
CA ASP A 741 -39.43 13.65 -9.02
C ASP A 741 -38.18 12.98 -8.43
N PHE A 742 -37.23 13.80 -7.98
CA PHE A 742 -35.95 13.38 -7.43
C PHE A 742 -36.11 12.52 -6.17
N ASP A 743 -37.02 12.88 -5.27
CA ASP A 743 -37.20 12.18 -4.00
C ASP A 743 -37.83 10.81 -4.23
N GLN A 744 -38.77 10.71 -5.18
CA GLN A 744 -39.33 9.44 -5.62
C GLN A 744 -38.29 8.54 -6.30
N CYS A 745 -37.49 9.10 -7.22
CA CYS A 745 -36.41 8.35 -7.87
C CYS A 745 -35.35 7.88 -6.85
N ARG A 746 -35.02 8.72 -5.87
CA ARG A 746 -34.09 8.40 -4.78
C ARG A 746 -34.63 7.27 -3.92
N SER A 747 -35.90 7.36 -3.50
CA SER A 747 -36.55 6.34 -2.67
C SER A 747 -36.61 4.98 -3.37
N PHE A 748 -36.97 4.96 -4.67
CA PHE A 748 -36.96 3.74 -5.47
C PHE A 748 -35.55 3.11 -5.54
N LEU A 749 -34.52 3.94 -5.78
CA LEU A 749 -33.14 3.47 -5.79
C LEU A 749 -32.70 2.97 -4.41
N ASP A 750 -33.01 3.66 -3.32
CA ASP A 750 -32.62 3.26 -1.97
C ASP A 750 -33.29 1.94 -1.53
N GLN A 751 -34.52 1.69 -2.00
CA GLN A 751 -35.27 0.47 -1.73
C GLN A 751 -34.78 -0.71 -2.57
N HIS A 752 -34.44 -0.50 -3.84
CA HIS A 752 -34.17 -1.59 -4.77
C HIS A 752 -32.70 -1.77 -5.14
N ALA A 753 -31.79 -0.83 -4.80
CA ALA A 753 -30.37 -0.93 -5.14
C ALA A 753 -29.54 -1.73 -4.12
N ARG A 754 -30.18 -2.28 -3.09
CA ARG A 754 -29.56 -3.25 -2.16
C ARG A 754 -29.54 -4.66 -2.74
#